data_AF-A0A925ULD2-F1
#
_entry.id   AF-A0A925ULD2-F1
#
_cell.length_a   1.000
_cell.length_b   1.000
_cell.length_c   1.000
_cell.angle_alpha   90.00
_cell.angle_beta   90.00
_cell.angle_gamma   90.00
#
_symmetry.space_group_name_H-M   'P 1'
#
loop_
_entity.id
_entity.type
_entity.pdbx_description
1 polymer ?
#
loop_
_entity_poly.entity_id
_entity_poly.type
_entity_poly.pdbx_seq_one_letter_code
_entity_poly.pdbx_strand_id
1 'polypeptide(L)'
;QARIAPLRSVAAEVAPDAALHRLLSMDDPLTELAARPEWFEGLLRSASEELAQLLPSDGAALDPTPLKLFTWRAADHVATLRSALIDAQAQRAAAGGDVTVTNDAMHRLQSIATRCEALAWEADFGFLYHRKRQLFHIGYRVAEQQLDASFYDLLASESRLTSLLAIAKGDVPVAHWAALGRPFYAVGAHAGLRSWSGSMFEYLMPTLVLDEPHGSVLRDACQAAIREQIAFAREQRVPWGISESAYAASDHTLAYQYAPQGVPRSALRRTPPDELVIAPYATALAAQVSPHLAVANFARMELLTPRARYGFIEALDFSPGRQNDTGGFTRVDTFMAHHQGMSIVAIANVLLGGTPRRWGMSNAHVEAVGSLLHERAPREVSVLLEPPPGPSADARQRRVPGMLRELVPGMNALAPTHLLSNGRYSVALRPNGAGWSRWGNVGITRARDDALRDAYGAFFYLRWDRQPQAVSITQHPAPDPAAHYQSTYHADRVCFDAAWPEINAHATVWVSPEDDIEFRQIELRNLSERTLDLELMSAFEVTLADPRADEAHPAFSNLFLRSAWRPAQQALVFERKPRLPTEAGLHAAHFLAENDPAIIAIRIQTDRLGWLGRNRDASQPLASFPPLAGSTDSEHPLDTGLDPVCALAVRVQLAPGSKLRLTFCTAASDNRATLDAVIDKHRQRGPVERASLMSATLTGIRLRELAINAENFALIQTLTTGIVMNVTRPRTQDGPVDRPAAEVCDRKLLCRFGDSRDRPIVIVSAGTPQGLGLVRTQVQAL
;
A
#
# COMPACT_ATOMS: atom_id res chain seq x y z
N GLN A 1 0.27 -42.70 8.00
CA GLN A 1 1.68 -42.60 8.41
C GLN A 1 2.46 -41.44 7.74
N ALA A 2 2.59 -41.34 6.40
CA ALA A 2 3.35 -40.23 5.76
C ALA A 2 2.79 -38.81 6.02
N ARG A 3 1.47 -38.65 6.21
CA ARG A 3 0.80 -37.37 6.52
C ARG A 3 1.20 -36.75 7.87
N ILE A 4 1.63 -37.57 8.83
CA ILE A 4 1.86 -37.17 10.23
C ILE A 4 3.36 -37.16 10.58
N ALA A 5 4.24 -37.60 9.66
CA ALA A 5 5.68 -37.64 9.87
C ALA A 5 6.29 -36.27 10.29
N PRO A 6 5.88 -35.12 9.71
CA PRO A 6 6.36 -33.81 10.14
C PRO A 6 5.81 -33.37 11.52
N LEU A 7 4.69 -33.95 11.95
CA LEU A 7 4.10 -33.70 13.27
C LEU A 7 4.77 -34.58 14.34
N ARG A 8 5.14 -35.82 13.99
CA ARG A 8 5.83 -36.77 14.88
C ARG A 8 7.24 -36.32 15.28
N SER A 9 7.94 -35.55 14.44
CA SER A 9 9.27 -35.01 14.77
C SER A 9 9.24 -33.90 15.83
N VAL A 10 8.11 -33.18 15.95
CA VAL A 10 7.90 -32.10 16.94
C VAL A 10 7.11 -32.61 18.15
N ALA A 11 6.44 -33.76 18.04
CA ALA A 11 5.76 -34.42 19.15
C ALA A 11 6.70 -34.76 20.33
N ALA A 12 8.01 -34.81 20.12
CA ALA A 12 9.02 -34.93 21.18
C ALA A 12 9.05 -33.73 22.15
N GLU A 13 8.50 -32.58 21.76
CA GLU A 13 8.36 -31.38 22.61
C GLU A 13 7.09 -31.42 23.47
N VAL A 14 6.17 -32.35 23.20
CA VAL A 14 4.95 -32.59 23.97
C VAL A 14 5.19 -33.73 24.96
N ALA A 15 4.69 -33.60 26.19
CA ALA A 15 4.88 -34.64 27.21
C ALA A 15 4.37 -36.01 26.71
N PRO A 16 5.10 -37.13 26.95
CA PRO A 16 4.74 -38.45 26.43
C PRO A 16 3.34 -38.94 26.86
N ASP A 17 2.87 -38.47 28.01
CA ASP A 17 1.57 -38.81 28.61
C ASP A 17 0.40 -37.95 28.11
N ALA A 18 0.67 -36.89 27.33
CA ALA A 18 -0.34 -35.99 26.80
C ALA A 18 -1.27 -36.70 25.80
N ALA A 19 -2.56 -36.34 25.82
CA ALA A 19 -3.56 -36.88 24.91
C ALA A 19 -3.20 -36.60 23.44
N LEU A 20 -2.64 -35.42 23.16
CA LEU A 20 -2.16 -35.03 21.83
C LEU A 20 -1.00 -35.92 21.36
N HIS A 21 -0.05 -36.25 22.24
CA HIS A 21 1.07 -37.12 21.91
C HIS A 21 0.59 -38.55 21.56
N ARG A 22 -0.34 -39.09 22.36
CA ARG A 22 -0.96 -40.41 22.08
C ARG A 22 -1.66 -40.43 20.73
N LEU A 23 -2.42 -39.38 20.41
CA LEU A 23 -3.16 -39.27 19.15
C LEU A 23 -2.21 -39.16 17.94
N LEU A 24 -1.13 -38.38 18.03
CA LEU A 24 -0.13 -38.25 16.95
C LEU A 24 0.73 -39.51 16.75
N SER A 25 0.88 -40.31 17.81
CA SER A 25 1.65 -41.56 17.81
C SER A 25 0.85 -42.75 17.28
N MET A 26 -0.49 -42.64 17.18
CA MET A 26 -1.32 -43.71 16.61
C MET A 26 -0.98 -43.97 15.15
N ASP A 27 -0.88 -45.24 14.79
CA ASP A 27 -0.62 -45.65 13.41
C ASP A 27 -1.86 -45.59 12.53
N ASP A 28 -3.01 -45.97 13.09
CA ASP A 28 -4.31 -45.89 12.43
C ASP A 28 -5.41 -45.37 13.37
N PRO A 29 -5.53 -44.03 13.51
CA PRO A 29 -6.53 -43.42 14.38
C PRO A 29 -7.97 -43.67 13.90
N LEU A 30 -8.21 -43.94 12.61
CA LEU A 30 -9.57 -44.20 12.10
C LEU A 30 -10.05 -45.58 12.50
N THR A 31 -9.18 -46.58 12.46
CA THR A 31 -9.50 -47.93 12.95
C THR A 31 -9.76 -47.94 14.46
N GLU A 32 -8.94 -47.23 15.24
CA GLU A 32 -9.14 -47.10 16.69
C GLU A 32 -10.44 -46.37 17.06
N LEU A 33 -10.73 -45.28 16.36
CA LEU A 33 -12.00 -44.56 16.44
C LEU A 33 -13.19 -45.48 16.14
N ALA A 34 -13.09 -46.28 15.07
CA ALA A 34 -14.13 -47.22 14.69
C ALA A 34 -14.30 -48.37 15.69
N ALA A 35 -13.26 -48.74 16.44
CA ALA A 35 -13.35 -49.76 17.49
C ALA A 35 -13.91 -49.22 18.80
N ARG A 36 -13.47 -48.03 19.24
CA ARG A 36 -13.73 -47.47 20.58
C ARG A 36 -14.12 -45.98 20.54
N PRO A 37 -15.29 -45.60 20.01
CA PRO A 37 -15.60 -44.20 19.73
C PRO A 37 -15.75 -43.33 20.98
N GLU A 38 -16.36 -43.82 22.07
CA GLU A 38 -16.52 -43.04 23.31
C GLU A 38 -15.16 -42.71 23.95
N TRP A 39 -14.26 -43.70 23.96
CA TRP A 39 -12.89 -43.49 24.42
C TRP A 39 -12.14 -42.51 23.51
N PHE A 40 -12.30 -42.65 22.19
CA PHE A 40 -11.66 -41.79 21.20
C PHE A 40 -12.18 -40.35 21.27
N GLU A 41 -13.47 -40.15 21.56
CA GLU A 41 -14.08 -38.84 21.81
C GLU A 41 -13.48 -38.17 23.04
N GLY A 42 -13.32 -38.92 24.14
CA GLY A 42 -12.61 -38.47 25.34
C GLY A 42 -11.18 -38.04 25.02
N LEU A 43 -10.45 -38.85 24.24
CA LEU A 43 -9.09 -38.53 23.81
C LEU A 43 -9.02 -37.26 22.95
N LEU A 44 -9.94 -37.09 21.98
CA LEU A 44 -10.02 -35.90 21.14
C LEU A 44 -10.31 -34.63 21.93
N ARG A 45 -11.19 -34.71 22.93
CA ARG A 45 -11.52 -33.59 23.82
C ARG A 45 -10.29 -33.16 24.62
N SER A 46 -9.60 -34.08 25.28
CA SER A 46 -8.37 -33.78 26.02
C SER A 46 -7.27 -33.23 25.12
N ALA A 47 -7.08 -33.80 23.92
CA ALA A 47 -6.10 -33.29 22.95
C ALA A 47 -6.46 -31.86 22.46
N SER A 48 -7.75 -31.53 22.36
CA SER A 48 -8.20 -30.18 21.98
C SER A 48 -7.93 -29.16 23.10
N GLU A 49 -8.12 -29.55 24.36
CA GLU A 49 -7.84 -28.72 25.54
C GLU A 49 -6.33 -28.43 25.68
N GLU A 50 -5.48 -29.46 25.52
CA GLU A 50 -4.02 -29.32 25.51
C GLU A 50 -3.56 -28.39 24.38
N LEU A 51 -4.13 -28.54 23.18
CA LEU A 51 -3.76 -27.71 22.03
C LEU A 51 -4.21 -26.25 22.20
N ALA A 52 -5.32 -26.00 22.89
CA ALA A 52 -5.78 -24.65 23.21
C ALA A 52 -4.81 -23.89 24.13
N GLN A 53 -4.09 -24.60 25.01
CA GLN A 53 -3.07 -24.02 25.88
C GLN A 53 -1.75 -23.72 25.16
N LEU A 54 -1.50 -24.39 24.02
CA LEU A 54 -0.31 -24.21 23.18
C LEU A 54 -0.48 -23.15 22.08
N LEU A 55 -1.71 -22.65 21.86
CA LEU A 55 -1.96 -21.57 20.91
C LEU A 55 -1.44 -20.24 21.49
N PRO A 56 -0.40 -19.62 20.91
CA PRO A 56 0.04 -18.31 21.37
C PRO A 56 -1.07 -17.27 21.16
N SER A 57 -1.16 -16.28 22.04
CA SER A 57 -1.96 -15.08 21.82
C SER A 57 -1.49 -14.41 20.51
N ASP A 58 -2.44 -13.97 19.67
CA ASP A 58 -2.18 -13.37 18.35
C ASP A 58 -1.30 -12.11 18.47
N GLY A 59 0.02 -12.32 18.49
CA GLY A 59 1.05 -11.30 18.44
C GLY A 59 1.60 -11.16 17.01
N ALA A 60 1.76 -9.91 16.58
CA ALA A 60 2.04 -9.40 15.24
C ALA A 60 3.36 -9.82 14.55
N ALA A 61 3.91 -11.00 14.85
CA ALA A 61 5.03 -11.54 14.08
C ALA A 61 4.49 -12.20 12.79
N LEU A 62 4.83 -11.59 11.64
CA LEU A 62 4.44 -12.04 10.29
C LEU A 62 5.05 -13.40 9.91
N ASP A 63 6.20 -13.77 10.50
CA ASP A 63 6.86 -15.03 10.20
C ASP A 63 6.41 -16.19 11.12
N PRO A 64 6.01 -17.33 10.55
CA PRO A 64 5.55 -18.48 11.31
C PRO A 64 6.75 -19.22 11.94
N THR A 65 6.80 -19.28 13.27
CA THR A 65 7.78 -20.13 13.97
C THR A 65 7.46 -21.62 13.77
N PRO A 66 8.45 -22.54 13.87
CA PRO A 66 8.21 -23.98 13.79
C PRO A 66 7.11 -24.47 14.75
N LEU A 67 7.07 -23.89 15.96
CA LEU A 67 6.04 -24.17 16.96
C LEU A 67 4.64 -23.73 16.49
N LYS A 68 4.50 -22.53 15.91
CA LYS A 68 3.21 -22.07 15.33
C LYS A 68 2.72 -23.01 14.22
N LEU A 69 3.62 -23.42 13.32
CA LEU A 69 3.31 -24.36 12.24
C LEU A 69 2.87 -25.73 12.77
N PHE A 70 3.53 -26.22 13.82
CA PHE A 70 3.12 -27.45 14.50
C PHE A 70 1.71 -27.32 15.08
N THR A 71 1.44 -26.28 15.86
CA THR A 71 0.14 -26.07 16.51
C THR A 71 -0.99 -25.99 15.49
N TRP A 72 -0.81 -25.28 14.37
CA TRP A 72 -1.83 -25.22 13.31
C TRP A 72 -2.09 -26.58 12.64
N ARG A 73 -1.02 -27.32 12.31
CA ARG A 73 -1.15 -28.66 11.69
C ARG A 73 -1.79 -29.68 12.65
N ALA A 74 -1.46 -29.62 13.93
CA ALA A 74 -2.04 -30.46 14.95
C ALA A 74 -3.54 -30.12 15.16
N ALA A 75 -3.90 -28.83 15.12
CA ALA A 75 -5.30 -28.39 15.19
C ALA A 75 -6.12 -28.95 14.02
N ASP A 76 -5.60 -28.86 12.80
CA ASP A 76 -6.25 -29.38 11.58
C ASP A 76 -6.41 -30.91 11.64
N HIS A 77 -5.39 -31.62 12.14
CA HIS A 77 -5.46 -33.07 12.33
C HIS A 77 -6.54 -33.48 13.34
N VAL A 78 -6.61 -32.81 14.50
CA VAL A 78 -7.66 -33.05 15.51
C VAL A 78 -9.04 -32.73 14.96
N ALA A 79 -9.19 -31.63 14.23
CA ALA A 79 -10.46 -31.27 13.57
C ALA A 79 -10.90 -32.34 12.56
N THR A 80 -9.97 -32.86 11.75
CA THR A 80 -10.24 -33.93 10.79
C THR A 80 -10.72 -35.20 11.48
N LEU A 81 -10.06 -35.63 12.55
CA LEU A 81 -10.47 -36.81 13.31
C LEU A 81 -11.81 -36.63 14.02
N ARG A 82 -12.10 -35.42 14.52
CA ARG A 82 -13.41 -35.09 15.07
C ARG A 82 -14.51 -35.21 14.00
N SER A 83 -14.25 -34.74 12.78
CA SER A 83 -15.20 -34.92 11.67
C SER A 83 -15.43 -36.40 11.37
N ALA A 84 -14.36 -37.21 11.31
CA ALA A 84 -14.48 -38.65 11.10
C ALA A 84 -15.26 -39.36 12.22
N LEU A 85 -15.14 -38.89 13.47
CA LEU A 85 -15.91 -39.42 14.60
C LEU A 85 -17.40 -39.14 14.43
N ILE A 86 -17.76 -37.92 14.06
CA ILE A 86 -19.15 -37.53 13.79
C ILE A 86 -19.73 -38.39 12.66
N ASP A 87 -18.97 -38.61 11.58
CA ASP A 87 -19.39 -39.46 10.46
C ASP A 87 -19.60 -40.91 10.91
N ALA A 88 -18.69 -41.46 11.72
CA ALA A 88 -18.81 -42.84 12.24
C ALA A 88 -20.00 -42.99 13.19
N GLN A 89 -20.26 -41.99 14.05
CA GLN A 89 -21.43 -41.97 14.94
C GLN A 89 -22.73 -41.91 14.12
N ALA A 90 -22.79 -41.08 13.08
CA ALA A 90 -23.94 -41.00 12.18
C ALA A 90 -24.19 -42.33 11.45
N GLN A 91 -23.14 -43.00 10.95
CA GLN A 91 -23.25 -44.31 10.30
C GLN A 91 -23.74 -45.41 11.26
N ARG A 92 -23.30 -45.39 12.52
CA ARG A 92 -23.77 -46.34 13.55
C ARG A 92 -25.23 -46.10 13.93
N ALA A 93 -25.66 -44.85 14.06
CA ALA A 93 -27.06 -44.51 14.29
C ALA A 93 -27.95 -45.04 13.15
N ALA A 94 -27.50 -44.90 11.89
CA ALA A 94 -28.17 -45.47 10.73
C ALA A 94 -28.26 -47.00 10.77
N ALA A 95 -27.17 -47.70 11.13
CA ALA A 95 -27.14 -49.15 11.21
C ALA A 95 -27.94 -49.72 12.42
N GLY A 96 -28.07 -48.95 13.50
CA GLY A 96 -28.81 -49.30 14.71
C GLY A 96 -30.33 -49.11 14.62
N GLY A 97 -30.85 -48.67 13.47
CA GLY A 97 -32.29 -48.48 13.25
C GLY A 97 -32.83 -47.14 13.77
N ASP A 98 -31.98 -46.16 14.10
CA ASP A 98 -32.42 -44.80 14.41
C ASP A 98 -32.67 -44.04 13.09
N VAL A 99 -33.84 -44.33 12.52
CA VAL A 99 -34.31 -43.83 11.22
C VAL A 99 -34.42 -42.30 11.18
N THR A 100 -34.63 -41.67 12.34
CA THR A 100 -34.91 -40.24 12.48
C THR A 100 -33.73 -39.33 12.17
N VAL A 101 -32.53 -39.63 12.69
CA VAL A 101 -31.33 -38.79 12.48
C VAL A 101 -30.75 -38.96 11.08
N THR A 102 -30.78 -40.19 10.56
CA THR A 102 -30.27 -40.54 9.23
C THR A 102 -31.12 -39.94 8.11
N ASN A 103 -32.45 -39.94 8.29
CA ASN A 103 -33.36 -39.32 7.33
C ASN A 103 -33.21 -37.79 7.30
N ASP A 104 -32.99 -37.11 8.42
CA ASP A 104 -32.84 -35.64 8.44
C ASP A 104 -31.61 -35.17 7.63
N ALA A 105 -30.43 -35.76 7.88
CA ALA A 105 -29.21 -35.39 7.15
C ALA A 105 -29.31 -35.70 5.65
N MET A 106 -29.83 -36.88 5.29
CA MET A 106 -30.05 -37.26 3.90
C MET A 106 -31.05 -36.32 3.21
N HIS A 107 -32.18 -36.01 3.85
CA HIS A 107 -33.17 -35.05 3.32
C HIS A 107 -32.58 -33.65 3.17
N ARG A 108 -31.75 -33.20 4.11
CA ARG A 108 -31.06 -31.91 4.01
C ARG A 108 -30.08 -31.86 2.85
N LEU A 109 -29.26 -32.91 2.66
CA LEU A 109 -28.33 -33.00 1.54
C LEU A 109 -29.07 -33.06 0.19
N GLN A 110 -30.15 -33.83 0.10
CA GLN A 110 -31.01 -33.87 -1.08
C GLN A 110 -31.65 -32.50 -1.34
N SER A 111 -32.16 -31.82 -0.31
CA SER A 111 -32.73 -30.48 -0.43
C SER A 111 -31.68 -29.46 -0.92
N ILE A 112 -30.45 -29.51 -0.41
CA ILE A 112 -29.35 -28.68 -0.89
C ILE A 112 -29.03 -29.00 -2.35
N ALA A 113 -28.94 -30.28 -2.72
CA ALA A 113 -28.70 -30.70 -4.09
C ALA A 113 -29.79 -30.18 -5.05
N THR A 114 -31.08 -30.36 -4.71
CA THR A 114 -32.21 -29.82 -5.50
C THR A 114 -32.14 -28.31 -5.63
N ARG A 115 -31.78 -27.59 -4.56
CA ARG A 115 -31.61 -26.13 -4.61
C ARG A 115 -30.43 -25.70 -5.48
N CYS A 116 -29.30 -26.39 -5.40
CA CYS A 116 -28.14 -26.11 -6.24
C CYS A 116 -28.44 -26.37 -7.72
N GLU A 117 -29.15 -27.46 -8.03
CA GLU A 117 -29.59 -27.78 -9.38
C GLU A 117 -30.58 -26.73 -9.92
N ALA A 118 -31.58 -26.34 -9.11
CA ALA A 118 -32.50 -25.26 -9.46
C ALA A 118 -31.76 -23.95 -9.75
N LEU A 119 -30.85 -23.53 -8.86
CA LEU A 119 -30.06 -22.31 -9.05
C LEU A 119 -29.22 -22.35 -10.34
N ALA A 120 -28.62 -23.50 -10.65
CA ALA A 120 -27.84 -23.65 -11.86
C ALA A 120 -28.73 -23.56 -13.12
N TRP A 121 -29.93 -24.14 -13.10
CA TRP A 121 -30.80 -24.23 -14.29
C TRP A 121 -31.66 -22.97 -14.48
N GLU A 122 -31.93 -22.21 -13.42
CA GLU A 122 -32.61 -20.91 -13.48
C GLU A 122 -31.74 -19.82 -14.12
N ALA A 123 -30.41 -19.94 -14.06
CA ALA A 123 -29.49 -18.96 -14.63
C ALA A 123 -29.64 -18.86 -16.16
N ASP A 124 -30.13 -17.74 -16.67
CA ASP A 124 -30.29 -17.50 -18.12
C ASP A 124 -28.99 -16.97 -18.73
N PHE A 125 -28.33 -17.77 -19.57
CA PHE A 125 -27.14 -17.33 -20.31
C PHE A 125 -27.48 -16.67 -21.65
N GLY A 126 -28.72 -16.80 -22.14
CA GLY A 126 -29.15 -16.33 -23.45
C GLY A 126 -29.03 -14.81 -23.61
N PHE A 127 -29.23 -14.02 -22.55
CA PHE A 127 -29.12 -12.56 -22.63
C PHE A 127 -27.67 -12.07 -22.81
N LEU A 128 -26.67 -12.85 -22.37
CA LEU A 128 -25.26 -12.55 -22.59
C LEU A 128 -24.80 -12.90 -24.01
N TYR A 129 -25.61 -13.64 -24.78
CA TYR A 129 -25.23 -14.18 -26.07
C TYR A 129 -25.46 -13.21 -27.23
N HIS A 130 -24.38 -12.81 -27.90
CA HIS A 130 -24.44 -11.93 -29.05
C HIS A 130 -24.61 -12.71 -30.36
N ARG A 131 -25.85 -12.83 -30.85
CA ARG A 131 -26.24 -13.67 -32.00
C ARG A 131 -25.39 -13.52 -33.27
N LYS A 132 -24.93 -12.30 -33.61
CA LYS A 132 -24.10 -12.07 -34.81
C LYS A 132 -22.65 -12.52 -34.65
N ARG A 133 -22.10 -12.41 -33.43
CA ARG A 133 -20.71 -12.80 -33.15
C ARG A 133 -20.63 -14.25 -32.68
N GLN A 134 -21.75 -14.81 -32.22
CA GLN A 134 -21.85 -16.14 -31.63
C GLN A 134 -20.98 -16.29 -30.38
N LEU A 135 -20.81 -15.22 -29.62
CA LEU A 135 -19.96 -15.15 -28.41
C LEU A 135 -20.73 -14.53 -27.24
N PHE A 136 -20.26 -14.78 -26.02
CA PHE A 136 -20.78 -14.14 -24.82
C PHE A 136 -20.12 -12.79 -24.58
N HIS A 137 -20.90 -11.82 -24.09
CA HIS A 137 -20.39 -10.62 -23.45
C HIS A 137 -19.68 -10.98 -22.12
N ILE A 138 -18.62 -10.24 -21.77
CA ILE A 138 -17.84 -10.53 -20.54
C ILE A 138 -18.65 -10.26 -19.27
N GLY A 139 -19.51 -9.24 -19.30
CA GLY A 139 -20.30 -8.83 -18.15
C GLY A 139 -21.52 -7.99 -18.52
N TYR A 140 -22.34 -7.76 -17.51
CA TYR A 140 -23.53 -6.90 -17.56
C TYR A 140 -23.50 -5.94 -16.38
N ARG A 141 -23.44 -4.63 -16.67
CA ARG A 141 -23.42 -3.57 -15.67
C ARG A 141 -24.84 -3.27 -15.24
N VAL A 142 -25.28 -3.89 -14.14
CA VAL A 142 -26.67 -3.83 -13.63
C VAL A 142 -27.17 -2.40 -13.45
N ALA A 143 -26.33 -1.50 -12.89
CA ALA A 143 -26.70 -0.10 -12.67
C ALA A 143 -26.97 0.68 -13.98
N GLU A 144 -26.26 0.32 -15.04
CA GLU A 144 -26.36 0.96 -16.37
C GLU A 144 -27.28 0.21 -17.33
N GLN A 145 -27.76 -0.97 -16.92
CA GLN A 145 -28.50 -1.93 -17.74
C GLN A 145 -27.84 -2.21 -19.08
N GLN A 146 -26.50 -2.30 -19.10
CA GLN A 146 -25.71 -2.39 -20.33
C GLN A 146 -24.81 -3.63 -20.34
N LEU A 147 -24.80 -4.34 -21.47
CA LEU A 147 -23.82 -5.38 -21.76
C LEU A 147 -22.47 -4.77 -22.08
N ASP A 148 -21.39 -5.42 -21.65
CA ASP A 148 -20.03 -4.96 -21.96
C ASP A 148 -19.71 -5.07 -23.45
N ALA A 149 -18.88 -4.18 -23.98
CA ALA A 149 -18.49 -4.23 -25.39
C ALA A 149 -17.53 -5.39 -25.74
N SER A 150 -16.89 -5.97 -24.72
CA SER A 150 -15.93 -7.06 -24.85
C SER A 150 -16.59 -8.44 -24.79
N PHE A 151 -15.96 -9.43 -25.41
CA PHE A 151 -16.50 -10.79 -25.54
C PHE A 151 -15.52 -11.83 -25.00
N TYR A 152 -16.06 -12.94 -24.47
CA TYR A 152 -15.29 -14.17 -24.27
C TYR A 152 -15.12 -14.85 -25.63
N ASP A 153 -13.94 -14.72 -26.22
CA ASP A 153 -13.65 -15.13 -27.59
C ASP A 153 -12.54 -16.18 -27.69
N LEU A 154 -12.08 -16.77 -26.58
CA LEU A 154 -11.00 -17.76 -26.56
C LEU A 154 -11.47 -19.11 -26.02
N LEU A 155 -11.02 -20.19 -26.66
CA LEU A 155 -11.26 -21.55 -26.18
C LEU A 155 -10.42 -21.88 -24.94
N ALA A 156 -9.19 -21.34 -24.87
CA ALA A 156 -8.33 -21.41 -23.69
C ALA A 156 -8.69 -20.32 -22.67
N SER A 157 -9.85 -20.48 -22.03
CA SER A 157 -10.37 -19.61 -20.96
C SER A 157 -11.20 -20.45 -19.99
N GLU A 158 -11.34 -19.94 -18.77
CA GLU A 158 -12.28 -20.38 -17.75
C GLU A 158 -13.74 -20.36 -18.23
N SER A 159 -14.08 -19.37 -19.08
CA SER A 159 -15.42 -19.15 -19.61
C SER A 159 -15.93 -20.32 -20.46
N ARG A 160 -15.03 -21.19 -20.95
CA ARG A 160 -15.39 -22.40 -21.70
C ARG A 160 -16.33 -23.32 -20.91
N LEU A 161 -16.22 -23.33 -19.57
CA LEU A 161 -17.11 -24.11 -18.72
C LEU A 161 -18.56 -23.59 -18.83
N THR A 162 -18.73 -22.27 -18.75
CA THR A 162 -20.02 -21.60 -18.96
C THR A 162 -20.53 -21.83 -20.39
N SER A 163 -19.66 -21.74 -21.40
CA SER A 163 -20.02 -22.06 -22.79
C SER A 163 -20.56 -23.47 -22.96
N LEU A 164 -19.89 -24.48 -22.37
CA LEU A 164 -20.34 -25.86 -22.46
C LEU A 164 -21.68 -26.05 -21.75
N LEU A 165 -21.84 -25.49 -20.54
CA LEU A 165 -23.08 -25.59 -19.76
C LEU A 165 -24.26 -24.91 -20.46
N ALA A 166 -24.07 -23.73 -21.04
CA ALA A 166 -25.11 -23.01 -21.75
C ALA A 166 -25.56 -23.76 -23.03
N ILE A 167 -24.63 -24.43 -23.72
CA ILE A 167 -24.96 -25.29 -24.86
C ILE A 167 -25.71 -26.55 -24.37
N ALA A 168 -25.24 -27.18 -23.29
CA ALA A 168 -25.86 -28.36 -22.68
C ALA A 168 -27.32 -28.10 -22.24
N LYS A 169 -27.57 -26.92 -21.68
CA LYS A 169 -28.90 -26.46 -21.26
C LYS A 169 -29.80 -26.07 -22.43
N GLY A 170 -29.22 -25.73 -23.58
CA GLY A 170 -29.94 -25.28 -24.77
C GLY A 170 -30.18 -23.77 -24.84
N ASP A 171 -29.54 -22.98 -23.96
CA ASP A 171 -29.63 -21.52 -23.95
C ASP A 171 -28.97 -20.89 -25.19
N VAL A 172 -27.92 -21.53 -25.71
CA VAL A 172 -27.15 -21.08 -26.88
C VAL A 172 -26.84 -22.23 -27.85
N PRO A 173 -26.70 -21.96 -29.16
CA PRO A 173 -26.43 -23.01 -30.14
C PRO A 173 -24.96 -23.49 -30.08
N VAL A 174 -24.72 -24.72 -30.55
CA VAL A 174 -23.36 -25.32 -30.68
C VAL A 174 -22.39 -24.46 -31.49
N ALA A 175 -22.90 -23.63 -32.41
CA ALA A 175 -22.09 -22.68 -33.17
C ALA A 175 -21.29 -21.72 -32.27
N HIS A 176 -21.74 -21.48 -31.02
CA HIS A 176 -20.98 -20.74 -30.02
C HIS A 176 -19.60 -21.37 -29.75
N TRP A 177 -19.53 -22.69 -29.57
CA TRP A 177 -18.29 -23.43 -29.34
C TRP A 177 -17.33 -23.35 -30.54
N ALA A 178 -17.90 -23.37 -31.75
CA ALA A 178 -17.12 -23.21 -32.98
C ALA A 178 -16.53 -21.80 -33.11
N ALA A 179 -17.24 -20.77 -32.62
CA ALA A 179 -16.81 -19.38 -32.68
C ALA A 179 -15.66 -19.02 -31.72
N LEU A 180 -15.40 -19.83 -30.69
CA LEU A 180 -14.29 -19.60 -29.75
C LEU A 180 -12.93 -19.70 -30.47
N GLY A 181 -12.11 -18.66 -30.33
CA GLY A 181 -10.80 -18.55 -30.93
C GLY A 181 -9.80 -19.61 -30.45
N ARG A 182 -8.99 -20.10 -31.38
CA ARG A 182 -7.95 -21.12 -31.15
C ARG A 182 -6.58 -20.57 -31.56
N PRO A 183 -6.04 -19.56 -30.86
CA PRO A 183 -4.74 -18.97 -31.19
C PRO A 183 -3.62 -19.97 -30.85
N PHE A 184 -3.31 -20.85 -31.79
CA PHE A 184 -2.30 -21.89 -31.63
C PHE A 184 -0.88 -21.30 -31.57
N TYR A 185 -0.03 -21.92 -30.75
CA TYR A 185 1.41 -21.69 -30.73
C TYR A 185 2.15 -23.00 -30.47
N ALA A 186 3.46 -23.03 -30.76
CA ALA A 186 4.29 -24.21 -30.58
C ALA A 186 5.19 -24.08 -29.34
N VAL A 187 5.24 -25.14 -28.53
CA VAL A 187 6.15 -25.32 -27.38
C VAL A 187 6.98 -26.57 -27.64
N GLY A 188 8.15 -26.40 -28.25
CA GLY A 188 8.92 -27.54 -28.76
C GLY A 188 8.12 -28.31 -29.80
N ALA A 189 7.85 -29.59 -29.54
CA ALA A 189 7.08 -30.48 -30.42
C ALA A 189 5.56 -30.50 -30.16
N HIS A 190 5.05 -29.63 -29.27
CA HIS A 190 3.64 -29.66 -28.86
C HIS A 190 2.91 -28.37 -29.24
N ALA A 191 1.65 -28.52 -29.66
CA ALA A 191 0.74 -27.40 -29.89
C ALA A 191 0.08 -26.97 -28.57
N GLY A 192 0.10 -25.67 -28.28
CA GLY A 192 -0.65 -25.04 -27.20
C GLY A 192 -1.64 -24.01 -27.74
N LEU A 193 -2.53 -23.53 -26.87
CA LEU A 193 -3.43 -22.40 -27.14
C LEU A 193 -3.04 -21.22 -26.26
N ARG A 194 -3.05 -20.00 -26.81
CA ARG A 194 -2.90 -18.79 -26.01
C ARG A 194 -4.22 -18.43 -25.32
N SER A 195 -4.10 -17.93 -24.10
CA SER A 195 -5.20 -17.33 -23.34
C SER A 195 -5.03 -15.81 -23.30
N TRP A 196 -5.97 -15.08 -22.69
CA TRP A 196 -5.88 -13.63 -22.66
C TRP A 196 -4.70 -13.18 -21.81
N SER A 197 -4.60 -13.70 -20.58
CA SER A 197 -3.58 -13.27 -19.61
C SER A 197 -2.37 -14.20 -19.51
N GLY A 198 -2.49 -15.45 -19.97
CA GLY A 198 -1.48 -16.49 -19.76
C GLY A 198 -1.52 -17.11 -18.36
N SER A 199 -2.62 -16.94 -17.63
CA SER A 199 -2.82 -17.39 -16.25
C SER A 199 -3.09 -18.88 -16.18
N MET A 200 -2.55 -19.59 -15.18
CA MET A 200 -2.80 -21.03 -15.01
C MET A 200 -4.30 -21.34 -14.80
N PHE A 201 -5.02 -20.43 -14.14
CA PHE A 201 -6.46 -20.55 -13.89
C PHE A 201 -7.28 -20.68 -15.18
N GLU A 202 -6.99 -19.89 -16.22
CA GLU A 202 -7.69 -19.92 -17.52
C GLU A 202 -7.64 -21.33 -18.16
N TYR A 203 -6.54 -22.05 -17.95
CA TYR A 203 -6.34 -23.39 -18.48
C TYR A 203 -6.93 -24.48 -17.58
N LEU A 204 -6.68 -24.42 -16.27
CA LEU A 204 -6.87 -25.57 -15.39
C LEU A 204 -8.11 -25.53 -14.50
N MET A 205 -8.76 -24.37 -14.34
CA MET A 205 -9.99 -24.28 -13.57
C MET A 205 -11.11 -25.13 -14.20
N PRO A 206 -11.37 -25.08 -15.52
CA PRO A 206 -12.41 -25.92 -16.14
C PRO A 206 -12.19 -27.42 -15.94
N THR A 207 -10.93 -27.87 -15.92
CA THR A 207 -10.54 -29.29 -15.69
C THR A 207 -10.92 -29.79 -14.30
N LEU A 208 -11.29 -28.93 -13.35
CA LEU A 208 -11.83 -29.35 -12.05
C LEU A 208 -13.09 -30.22 -12.19
N VAL A 209 -13.93 -29.91 -13.18
CA VAL A 209 -15.23 -30.57 -13.38
C VAL A 209 -15.38 -31.18 -14.78
N LEU A 210 -14.60 -30.73 -15.77
CA LEU A 210 -14.61 -31.28 -17.12
C LEU A 210 -13.55 -32.37 -17.29
N ASP A 211 -13.95 -33.49 -17.89
CA ASP A 211 -12.99 -34.51 -18.34
C ASP A 211 -12.56 -34.24 -19.78
N GLU A 212 -11.40 -33.60 -19.93
CA GLU A 212 -10.79 -33.29 -21.21
C GLU A 212 -9.99 -34.52 -21.72
N PRO A 213 -10.45 -35.20 -22.78
CA PRO A 213 -9.89 -36.47 -23.21
C PRO A 213 -8.42 -36.37 -23.63
N HIS A 214 -7.67 -37.46 -23.49
CA HIS A 214 -6.30 -37.52 -23.96
C HIS A 214 -6.23 -37.32 -25.49
N GLY A 215 -5.29 -36.49 -25.96
CA GLY A 215 -5.13 -36.14 -27.37
C GLY A 215 -6.16 -35.12 -27.88
N SER A 216 -6.96 -34.52 -26.99
CA SER A 216 -7.73 -33.33 -27.29
C SER A 216 -6.87 -32.07 -27.22
N VAL A 217 -7.27 -31.04 -27.97
CA VAL A 217 -6.63 -29.73 -28.00
C VAL A 217 -6.61 -29.05 -26.63
N LEU A 218 -7.68 -29.22 -25.85
CA LEU A 218 -7.78 -28.65 -24.50
C LEU A 218 -6.80 -29.32 -23.55
N ARG A 219 -6.70 -30.65 -23.59
CA ARG A 219 -5.72 -31.40 -22.80
C ARG A 219 -4.29 -31.01 -23.16
N ASP A 220 -3.99 -30.89 -24.45
CA ASP A 220 -2.69 -30.48 -24.94
C ASP A 220 -2.35 -29.03 -24.53
N ALA A 221 -3.34 -28.12 -24.58
CA ALA A 221 -3.20 -26.75 -24.11
C ALA A 221 -2.88 -26.66 -22.61
N CYS A 222 -3.56 -27.46 -21.77
CA CYS A 222 -3.27 -27.55 -20.33
C CYS A 222 -1.83 -28.03 -20.07
N GLN A 223 -1.35 -29.04 -20.81
CA GLN A 223 0.03 -29.52 -20.70
C GLN A 223 1.06 -28.51 -21.24
N ALA A 224 0.75 -27.79 -22.31
CA ALA A 224 1.60 -26.75 -22.86
C ALA A 224 1.75 -25.57 -21.87
N ALA A 225 0.65 -25.13 -21.26
CA ALA A 225 0.65 -24.06 -20.26
C ALA A 225 1.53 -24.39 -19.05
N ILE A 226 1.44 -25.62 -18.51
CA ILE A 226 2.30 -26.07 -17.40
C ILE A 226 3.78 -26.04 -17.81
N ARG A 227 4.12 -26.48 -19.03
CA ARG A 227 5.51 -26.49 -19.50
C ARG A 227 6.08 -25.10 -19.69
N GLU A 228 5.32 -24.19 -20.28
CA GLU A 228 5.73 -22.78 -20.45
C GLU A 228 5.89 -22.09 -19.09
N GLN A 229 5.01 -22.34 -18.13
CA GLN A 229 5.14 -21.87 -16.74
C GLN A 229 6.43 -22.36 -16.07
N ILE A 230 6.75 -23.64 -16.20
CA ILE A 230 7.99 -24.21 -15.66
C ILE A 230 9.22 -23.60 -16.33
N ALA A 231 9.20 -23.45 -17.67
CA ALA A 231 10.31 -22.87 -18.42
C ALA A 231 10.55 -21.41 -18.02
N PHE A 232 9.50 -20.59 -18.02
CA PHE A 232 9.56 -19.18 -17.63
C PHE A 232 10.05 -18.99 -16.19
N ALA A 233 9.49 -19.72 -15.23
CA ALA A 233 9.90 -19.62 -13.83
C ALA A 233 11.36 -20.07 -13.62
N ARG A 234 11.85 -21.05 -14.41
CA ARG A 234 13.24 -21.49 -14.37
C ARG A 234 14.19 -20.39 -14.83
N GLU A 235 13.85 -19.65 -15.88
CA GLU A 235 14.62 -18.49 -16.36
C GLU A 235 14.68 -17.39 -15.29
N GLN A 236 13.56 -17.15 -14.59
CA GLN A 236 13.46 -16.17 -13.50
C GLN A 236 14.00 -16.67 -12.15
N ARG A 237 14.44 -17.94 -12.06
CA ARG A 237 14.96 -18.60 -10.85
C ARG A 237 13.98 -18.69 -9.67
N VAL A 238 12.68 -18.61 -9.92
CA VAL A 238 11.61 -18.73 -8.91
C VAL A 238 10.85 -20.06 -9.02
N PRO A 239 10.02 -20.47 -8.04
CA PRO A 239 9.03 -21.53 -8.24
C PRO A 239 8.00 -21.12 -9.31
N TRP A 240 7.35 -22.10 -9.96
CA TRP A 240 6.29 -21.81 -10.93
C TRP A 240 4.91 -21.77 -10.26
N GLY A 241 3.88 -21.30 -10.97
CA GLY A 241 2.53 -21.15 -10.43
C GLY A 241 1.99 -19.73 -10.56
N ILE A 242 2.20 -19.10 -11.71
CA ILE A 242 1.70 -17.75 -11.99
C ILE A 242 0.23 -17.86 -12.40
N SER A 243 -0.65 -17.18 -11.70
CA SER A 243 -2.09 -17.19 -11.95
C SER A 243 -2.69 -15.97 -11.29
N GLU A 244 -3.92 -15.62 -11.69
CA GLU A 244 -4.70 -14.54 -11.06
C GLU A 244 -4.72 -14.69 -9.53
N SER A 245 -4.23 -13.67 -8.83
CA SER A 245 -3.98 -13.73 -7.39
C SER A 245 -3.85 -12.33 -6.80
N ALA A 246 -3.92 -12.26 -5.47
CA ALA A 246 -3.52 -11.04 -4.77
C ALA A 246 -2.00 -10.84 -4.85
N TYR A 247 -1.56 -9.58 -4.90
CA TYR A 247 -0.14 -9.22 -5.01
C TYR A 247 0.25 -8.17 -3.96
N ALA A 248 1.55 -7.90 -3.80
CA ALA A 248 2.08 -7.04 -2.74
C ALA A 248 1.92 -5.55 -3.05
N ALA A 249 0.69 -5.13 -3.36
CA ALA A 249 0.26 -3.74 -3.34
C ALA A 249 -1.04 -3.66 -2.55
N SER A 250 -1.23 -2.55 -1.83
CA SER A 250 -2.44 -2.29 -1.05
C SER A 250 -3.13 -1.01 -1.51
N ASP A 251 -4.44 -0.95 -1.34
CA ASP A 251 -5.19 0.30 -1.47
C ASP A 251 -5.15 1.13 -0.18
N HIS A 252 -5.90 2.23 -0.14
CA HIS A 252 -6.00 3.11 1.02
C HIS A 252 -6.61 2.43 2.27
N THR A 253 -7.24 1.26 2.12
CA THR A 253 -7.77 0.43 3.22
C THR A 253 -6.76 -0.58 3.75
N LEU A 254 -5.55 -0.62 3.16
CA LEU A 254 -4.50 -1.61 3.41
C LEU A 254 -4.84 -3.02 2.89
N ALA A 255 -5.90 -3.19 2.11
CA ALA A 255 -6.25 -4.46 1.49
C ALA A 255 -5.34 -4.76 0.29
N TYR A 256 -4.81 -5.99 0.23
CA TYR A 256 -4.05 -6.44 -0.94
C TYR A 256 -4.89 -6.34 -2.21
N GLN A 257 -4.28 -5.85 -3.28
CA GLN A 257 -4.91 -5.73 -4.58
C GLN A 257 -4.87 -7.07 -5.32
N TYR A 258 -5.85 -7.27 -6.20
CA TYR A 258 -6.04 -8.50 -6.97
C TYR A 258 -5.90 -8.20 -8.47
N ALA A 259 -5.18 -9.04 -9.21
CA ALA A 259 -4.95 -8.82 -10.63
C ALA A 259 -4.76 -10.15 -11.38
N PRO A 260 -5.00 -10.16 -12.70
CA PRO A 260 -4.62 -11.29 -13.55
C PRO A 260 -3.11 -11.27 -13.81
N GLN A 261 -2.41 -12.32 -13.37
CA GLN A 261 -1.01 -12.58 -13.69
C GLN A 261 -0.88 -13.80 -14.59
N GLY A 262 0.10 -13.80 -15.49
CA GLY A 262 0.32 -14.91 -16.40
C GLY A 262 1.68 -14.86 -17.12
N VAL A 263 1.95 -15.89 -17.93
CA VAL A 263 3.23 -16.03 -18.62
C VAL A 263 3.18 -15.32 -19.98
N PRO A 264 4.16 -14.44 -20.32
CA PRO A 264 4.10 -13.64 -21.53
C PRO A 264 3.97 -14.44 -22.84
N ARG A 265 4.60 -15.61 -22.94
CA ARG A 265 4.55 -16.45 -24.17
C ARG A 265 3.18 -17.06 -24.43
N SER A 266 2.41 -17.35 -23.38
CA SER A 266 1.06 -17.93 -23.44
C SER A 266 -0.06 -16.88 -23.42
N ALA A 267 0.28 -15.60 -23.25
CA ALA A 267 -0.67 -14.49 -23.20
C ALA A 267 -0.87 -13.81 -24.56
N LEU A 268 -2.09 -13.35 -24.84
CA LEU A 268 -2.37 -12.40 -25.93
C LEU A 268 -2.17 -10.95 -25.47
N ARG A 269 -2.49 -10.65 -24.19
CA ARG A 269 -2.16 -9.37 -23.58
C ARG A 269 -0.64 -9.23 -23.50
N ARG A 270 -0.15 -8.00 -23.61
CA ARG A 270 1.23 -7.70 -23.20
C ARG A 270 1.33 -7.82 -21.68
N THR A 271 1.89 -8.93 -21.22
CA THR A 271 2.19 -9.15 -19.80
C THR A 271 3.63 -8.71 -19.52
N PRO A 272 3.86 -7.76 -18.59
CA PRO A 272 5.21 -7.34 -18.22
C PRO A 272 5.99 -8.52 -17.63
N PRO A 273 7.23 -8.81 -18.09
CA PRO A 273 8.00 -9.94 -17.57
C PRO A 273 8.47 -9.73 -16.11
N ASP A 274 8.40 -8.50 -15.60
CA ASP A 274 8.73 -8.10 -14.24
C ASP A 274 7.54 -8.21 -13.25
N GLU A 275 6.34 -8.52 -13.73
CA GLU A 275 5.20 -8.92 -12.88
C GLU A 275 5.31 -10.41 -12.54
N LEU A 276 6.01 -10.70 -11.43
CA LEU A 276 6.36 -12.06 -11.04
C LEU A 276 5.69 -12.41 -9.71
N VAL A 277 4.44 -12.83 -9.78
CA VAL A 277 3.65 -13.24 -8.60
C VAL A 277 3.39 -14.74 -8.68
N ILE A 278 3.82 -15.47 -7.65
CA ILE A 278 3.70 -16.93 -7.58
C ILE A 278 2.59 -17.30 -6.61
N ALA A 279 1.52 -17.92 -7.13
CA ALA A 279 0.33 -18.31 -6.39
C ALA A 279 0.33 -19.85 -6.14
N PRO A 280 0.43 -20.32 -4.90
CA PRO A 280 0.47 -21.75 -4.60
C PRO A 280 -0.74 -22.54 -5.10
N TYR A 281 -1.93 -21.95 -5.15
CA TYR A 281 -3.14 -22.62 -5.64
C TYR A 281 -3.02 -23.01 -7.13
N ALA A 282 -2.26 -22.26 -7.94
CA ALA A 282 -2.00 -22.59 -9.33
C ALA A 282 -1.22 -23.91 -9.47
N THR A 283 -0.31 -24.17 -8.52
CA THR A 283 0.39 -25.46 -8.40
C THR A 283 -0.58 -26.58 -8.00
N ALA A 284 -1.55 -26.29 -7.13
CA ALA A 284 -2.59 -27.26 -6.77
C ALA A 284 -3.45 -27.63 -8.00
N LEU A 285 -3.88 -26.66 -8.80
CA LEU A 285 -4.60 -26.90 -10.05
C LEU A 285 -3.79 -27.78 -11.02
N ALA A 286 -2.49 -27.52 -11.16
CA ALA A 286 -1.59 -28.29 -12.03
C ALA A 286 -1.41 -29.77 -11.59
N ALA A 287 -1.69 -30.10 -10.33
CA ALA A 287 -1.63 -31.47 -9.85
C ALA A 287 -2.58 -32.42 -10.60
N GLN A 288 -3.69 -31.90 -11.15
CA GLN A 288 -4.67 -32.66 -11.93
C GLN A 288 -4.12 -33.18 -13.27
N VAL A 289 -3.04 -32.57 -13.76
CA VAL A 289 -2.41 -32.91 -15.04
C VAL A 289 -1.02 -33.50 -14.82
N SER A 290 -0.27 -33.00 -13.84
CA SER A 290 1.11 -33.42 -13.57
C SER A 290 1.40 -33.45 -12.05
N PRO A 291 0.88 -34.46 -11.32
CA PRO A 291 0.96 -34.51 -9.87
C PRO A 291 2.40 -34.55 -9.34
N HIS A 292 3.30 -35.28 -10.00
CA HIS A 292 4.71 -35.35 -9.59
C HIS A 292 5.43 -33.99 -9.67
N LEU A 293 5.14 -33.20 -10.71
CA LEU A 293 5.72 -31.86 -10.87
C LEU A 293 5.15 -30.91 -9.82
N ALA A 294 3.85 -30.98 -9.53
CA ALA A 294 3.21 -30.17 -8.50
C ALA A 294 3.80 -30.45 -7.11
N VAL A 295 4.00 -31.73 -6.74
CA VAL A 295 4.64 -32.12 -5.47
C VAL A 295 6.06 -31.55 -5.36
N ALA A 296 6.87 -31.68 -6.41
CA ALA A 296 8.22 -31.13 -6.44
C ALA A 296 8.23 -29.60 -6.29
N ASN A 297 7.26 -28.91 -6.91
CA ASN A 297 7.14 -27.46 -6.82
C ASN A 297 6.67 -26.99 -5.44
N PHE A 298 5.72 -27.68 -4.81
CA PHE A 298 5.32 -27.39 -3.43
C PHE A 298 6.50 -27.55 -2.47
N ALA A 299 7.31 -28.60 -2.61
CA ALA A 299 8.51 -28.79 -1.80
C ALA A 299 9.51 -27.63 -1.99
N ARG A 300 9.66 -27.12 -3.22
CA ARG A 300 10.49 -25.94 -3.51
C ARG A 300 9.91 -24.67 -2.89
N MET A 301 8.59 -24.46 -2.98
CA MET A 301 7.92 -23.31 -2.38
C MET A 301 8.04 -23.32 -0.85
N GLU A 302 7.97 -24.48 -0.20
CA GLU A 302 8.09 -24.60 1.26
C GLU A 302 9.41 -24.05 1.82
N LEU A 303 10.49 -24.07 1.03
CA LEU A 303 11.78 -23.47 1.39
C LEU A 303 11.71 -21.94 1.56
N LEU A 304 10.67 -21.30 1.02
CA LEU A 304 10.40 -19.85 1.12
C LEU A 304 9.38 -19.53 2.23
N THR A 305 9.11 -20.49 3.11
CA THR A 305 8.18 -20.41 4.26
C THR A 305 6.75 -19.89 3.98
N PRO A 306 6.11 -20.12 2.81
CA PRO A 306 4.84 -19.51 2.40
C PRO A 306 3.59 -20.05 3.14
N ARG A 307 3.75 -20.76 4.26
CA ARG A 307 2.63 -21.34 5.00
C ARG A 307 2.24 -20.45 6.16
N ALA A 308 0.94 -20.35 6.43
CA ALA A 308 0.38 -19.72 7.61
C ALA A 308 -0.82 -20.56 8.11
N ARG A 309 -1.70 -19.99 8.94
CA ARG A 309 -2.77 -20.70 9.67
C ARG A 309 -3.63 -21.62 8.79
N TYR A 310 -3.96 -21.21 7.56
CA TYR A 310 -4.81 -21.96 6.65
C TYR A 310 -4.03 -22.67 5.53
N GLY A 311 -2.74 -22.98 5.75
CA GLY A 311 -1.90 -23.63 4.75
C GLY A 311 -1.10 -22.63 3.94
N PHE A 312 -0.93 -22.88 2.64
CA PHE A 312 -0.24 -21.93 1.76
C PHE A 312 -1.01 -20.61 1.69
N ILE A 313 -0.28 -19.49 1.84
CA ILE A 313 -0.81 -18.15 1.62
C ILE A 313 -1.16 -17.92 0.15
N GLU A 314 -1.86 -16.83 -0.11
CA GLU A 314 -2.34 -16.46 -1.44
C GLU A 314 -1.22 -16.37 -2.48
N ALA A 315 -0.14 -15.63 -2.19
CA ALA A 315 0.95 -15.47 -3.14
C ALA A 315 2.30 -15.07 -2.51
N LEU A 316 3.36 -15.24 -3.31
CA LEU A 316 4.69 -14.67 -3.12
C LEU A 316 4.97 -13.70 -4.28
N ASP A 317 5.15 -12.42 -3.99
CA ASP A 317 5.40 -11.38 -4.98
C ASP A 317 6.91 -11.11 -5.13
N PHE A 318 7.49 -11.51 -6.26
CA PHE A 318 8.89 -11.31 -6.62
C PHE A 318 9.10 -10.05 -7.47
N SER A 319 8.07 -9.24 -7.70
CA SER A 319 8.13 -8.11 -8.63
C SER A 319 9.07 -7.00 -8.11
N PRO A 320 10.15 -6.63 -8.82
CA PRO A 320 11.19 -5.74 -8.29
C PRO A 320 10.68 -4.38 -7.81
N GLY A 321 9.69 -3.80 -8.50
CA GLY A 321 9.10 -2.50 -8.15
C GLY A 321 8.20 -2.49 -6.90
N ARG A 322 7.94 -3.67 -6.30
CA ARG A 322 7.07 -3.85 -5.12
C ARG A 322 7.80 -4.46 -3.92
N GLN A 323 9.12 -4.58 -4.01
CA GLN A 323 9.95 -5.07 -2.91
C GLN A 323 10.24 -3.92 -1.94
N ASN A 324 9.79 -4.05 -0.70
CA ASN A 324 10.06 -3.06 0.36
C ASN A 324 11.36 -3.36 1.12
N ASP A 325 11.85 -4.62 1.06
CA ASP A 325 12.97 -5.14 1.83
C ASP A 325 14.02 -5.84 0.95
N THR A 326 15.20 -6.09 1.52
CA THR A 326 16.33 -6.80 0.88
C THR A 326 16.09 -8.31 0.66
N GLY A 327 14.92 -8.84 1.04
CA GLY A 327 14.58 -10.28 1.06
C GLY A 327 14.26 -10.92 -0.30
N GLY A 328 14.25 -10.16 -1.40
CA GLY A 328 14.08 -10.69 -2.76
C GLY A 328 12.64 -11.09 -3.15
N PHE A 329 11.69 -11.11 -2.21
CA PHE A 329 10.24 -11.23 -2.46
C PHE A 329 9.43 -10.69 -1.26
N THR A 330 8.15 -10.40 -1.49
CA THR A 330 7.18 -9.99 -0.45
C THR A 330 6.07 -11.04 -0.31
N ARG A 331 5.71 -11.39 0.93
CA ARG A 331 4.60 -12.31 1.22
C ARG A 331 3.26 -11.60 1.07
N VAL A 332 2.26 -12.31 0.54
CA VAL A 332 0.88 -11.84 0.48
C VAL A 332 0.05 -12.69 1.43
N ASP A 333 0.08 -12.35 2.71
CA ASP A 333 -0.56 -13.11 3.81
C ASP A 333 -2.08 -12.91 3.85
N THR A 334 -2.77 -13.35 2.80
CA THR A 334 -4.23 -13.46 2.72
C THR A 334 -4.64 -14.86 2.25
N PHE A 335 -5.92 -15.19 2.37
CA PHE A 335 -6.47 -16.48 1.96
C PHE A 335 -7.81 -16.29 1.27
N MET A 336 -7.92 -16.80 0.04
CA MET A 336 -9.16 -16.74 -0.72
C MET A 336 -9.91 -18.07 -0.67
N ALA A 337 -11.17 -18.02 -0.23
CA ALA A 337 -12.01 -19.21 -0.10
C ALA A 337 -12.13 -20.00 -1.41
N HIS A 338 -12.23 -19.31 -2.55
CA HIS A 338 -12.32 -19.95 -3.86
C HIS A 338 -11.00 -20.62 -4.28
N HIS A 339 -9.83 -20.02 -4.00
CA HIS A 339 -8.52 -20.66 -4.24
C HIS A 339 -8.31 -21.92 -3.39
N GLN A 340 -8.74 -21.89 -2.12
CA GLN A 340 -8.73 -23.06 -1.25
C GLN A 340 -9.68 -24.14 -1.75
N GLY A 341 -10.92 -23.76 -2.13
CA GLY A 341 -11.91 -24.67 -2.69
C GLY A 341 -11.41 -25.36 -3.96
N MET A 342 -10.86 -24.61 -4.91
CA MET A 342 -10.27 -25.16 -6.13
C MET A 342 -9.10 -26.09 -5.84
N SER A 343 -8.23 -25.74 -4.88
CA SER A 343 -7.11 -26.58 -4.47
C SER A 343 -7.58 -27.93 -3.90
N ILE A 344 -8.63 -27.91 -3.07
CA ILE A 344 -9.24 -29.12 -2.49
C ILE A 344 -9.81 -30.01 -3.60
N VAL A 345 -10.58 -29.43 -4.53
CA VAL A 345 -11.18 -30.16 -5.66
C VAL A 345 -10.10 -30.75 -6.57
N ALA A 346 -9.04 -29.99 -6.88
CA ALA A 346 -7.92 -30.46 -7.67
C ALA A 346 -7.20 -31.65 -7.02
N ILE A 347 -6.94 -31.58 -5.71
CA ILE A 347 -6.33 -32.68 -4.95
C ILE A 347 -7.27 -33.89 -4.89
N ALA A 348 -8.58 -33.68 -4.70
CA ALA A 348 -9.57 -34.75 -4.74
C ALA A 348 -9.63 -35.45 -6.11
N ASN A 349 -9.50 -34.70 -7.21
CA ASN A 349 -9.41 -35.26 -8.56
C ASN A 349 -8.18 -36.17 -8.73
N VAL A 350 -7.09 -35.92 -8.01
CA VAL A 350 -5.88 -36.77 -8.03
C VAL A 350 -6.03 -37.97 -7.11
N LEU A 351 -6.45 -37.76 -5.85
CA LEU A 351 -6.48 -38.80 -4.82
C LEU A 351 -7.68 -39.74 -4.92
N LEU A 352 -8.81 -39.27 -5.46
CA LEU A 352 -10.08 -40.01 -5.51
C LEU A 352 -10.46 -40.39 -6.96
N GLY A 353 -9.47 -40.47 -7.85
CA GLY A 353 -9.66 -40.95 -9.23
C GLY A 353 -10.52 -40.04 -10.11
N GLY A 354 -10.54 -38.74 -9.85
CA GLY A 354 -11.30 -37.77 -10.66
C GLY A 354 -12.77 -37.60 -10.26
N THR A 355 -13.12 -37.83 -8.98
CA THR A 355 -14.51 -37.83 -8.51
C THR A 355 -15.33 -36.59 -8.95
N PRO A 356 -14.87 -35.34 -8.70
CA PRO A 356 -15.54 -34.14 -9.21
C PRO A 356 -15.83 -34.15 -10.72
N ARG A 357 -14.85 -34.58 -11.54
CA ARG A 357 -15.06 -34.72 -13.00
C ARG A 357 -16.11 -35.75 -13.34
N ARG A 358 -16.12 -36.90 -12.66
CA ARG A 358 -17.15 -37.93 -12.87
C ARG A 358 -18.54 -37.42 -12.54
N TRP A 359 -18.70 -36.63 -11.49
CA TRP A 359 -19.97 -35.99 -11.14
C TRP A 359 -20.43 -35.02 -12.24
N GLY A 360 -19.56 -34.10 -12.66
CA GLY A 360 -19.87 -33.12 -13.71
C GLY A 360 -20.24 -33.79 -15.04
N MET A 361 -19.45 -34.76 -15.48
CA MET A 361 -19.66 -35.48 -16.73
C MET A 361 -20.83 -36.48 -16.70
N SER A 362 -21.32 -36.87 -15.52
CA SER A 362 -22.50 -37.75 -15.37
C SER A 362 -23.84 -37.03 -15.54
N ASN A 363 -23.83 -35.70 -15.65
CA ASN A 363 -25.04 -34.95 -15.93
C ASN A 363 -25.48 -35.19 -17.38
N ALA A 364 -26.73 -35.62 -17.58
CA ALA A 364 -27.24 -36.01 -18.90
C ALA A 364 -27.12 -34.91 -19.96
N HIS A 365 -27.28 -33.64 -19.58
CA HIS A 365 -27.14 -32.50 -20.51
C HIS A 365 -25.68 -32.30 -20.93
N VAL A 366 -24.74 -32.43 -19.99
CA VAL A 366 -23.30 -32.30 -20.26
C VAL A 366 -22.79 -33.49 -21.09
N GLU A 367 -23.24 -34.70 -20.76
CA GLU A 367 -22.91 -35.92 -21.50
C GLU A 367 -23.32 -35.80 -22.98
N ALA A 368 -24.51 -35.27 -23.25
CA ALA A 368 -25.03 -35.08 -24.61
C ALA A 368 -24.13 -34.19 -25.49
N VAL A 369 -23.39 -33.26 -24.89
CA VAL A 369 -22.48 -32.32 -25.60
C VAL A 369 -21.00 -32.65 -25.40
N GLY A 370 -20.68 -33.74 -24.70
CA GLY A 370 -19.31 -34.11 -24.34
C GLY A 370 -18.36 -34.27 -25.53
N SER A 371 -18.89 -34.60 -26.72
CA SER A 371 -18.12 -34.69 -27.97
C SER A 371 -17.37 -33.40 -28.34
N LEU A 372 -17.82 -32.23 -27.87
CA LEU A 372 -17.15 -30.94 -28.08
C LEU A 372 -15.76 -30.87 -27.44
N LEU A 373 -15.50 -31.69 -26.42
CA LEU A 373 -14.20 -31.77 -25.74
C LEU A 373 -13.17 -32.62 -26.51
N HIS A 374 -13.57 -33.33 -27.57
CA HIS A 374 -12.70 -34.26 -28.31
C HIS A 374 -11.98 -33.63 -29.51
N GLU A 375 -12.07 -32.31 -29.69
CA GLU A 375 -11.39 -31.60 -30.78
C GLU A 375 -9.87 -31.86 -30.73
N ARG A 376 -9.23 -32.13 -31.88
CA ARG A 376 -7.79 -32.39 -31.98
C ARG A 376 -7.04 -31.14 -32.43
N ALA A 377 -5.80 -30.98 -31.96
CA ALA A 377 -4.91 -29.94 -32.46
C ALA A 377 -4.56 -30.16 -33.96
N PRO A 378 -4.36 -29.08 -34.74
CA PRO A 378 -3.90 -29.18 -36.12
C PRO A 378 -2.48 -29.74 -36.20
N ARG A 379 -2.18 -30.46 -37.30
CA ARG A 379 -0.85 -31.09 -37.52
C ARG A 379 0.24 -30.06 -37.84
N GLU A 380 -0.13 -28.94 -38.45
CA GLU A 380 0.76 -27.83 -38.75
C GLU A 380 0.26 -26.60 -37.99
N VAL A 381 1.13 -26.05 -37.15
CA VAL A 381 0.89 -24.80 -36.42
C VAL A 381 1.86 -23.78 -36.96
N SER A 382 1.36 -22.61 -37.37
CA SER A 382 2.24 -21.50 -37.77
C SER A 382 3.18 -21.15 -36.63
N VAL A 383 4.49 -21.18 -36.91
CA VAL A 383 5.51 -20.66 -36.01
C VAL A 383 5.32 -19.14 -35.96
N LEU A 384 4.66 -18.67 -34.91
CA LEU A 384 4.56 -17.23 -34.64
C LEU A 384 5.97 -16.72 -34.30
N LEU A 385 6.44 -15.76 -35.10
CA LEU A 385 7.64 -14.97 -34.82
C LEU A 385 7.47 -14.34 -33.44
N GLU A 386 8.39 -14.65 -32.52
CA GLU A 386 8.51 -13.91 -31.27
C GLU A 386 8.59 -12.41 -31.60
N PRO A 387 7.76 -11.56 -30.97
CA PRO A 387 8.03 -10.13 -30.99
C PRO A 387 9.46 -9.92 -30.48
N PRO A 388 10.25 -9.03 -31.11
CA PRO A 388 11.62 -8.79 -30.66
C PRO A 388 11.63 -8.48 -29.16
N PRO A 389 12.60 -9.02 -28.40
CA PRO A 389 12.69 -8.76 -26.98
C PRO A 389 12.75 -7.25 -26.78
N GLY A 390 11.83 -6.74 -25.95
CA GLY A 390 11.95 -5.39 -25.42
C GLY A 390 13.30 -5.26 -24.67
N PRO A 391 13.84 -4.04 -24.53
CA PRO A 391 15.15 -3.83 -23.92
C PRO A 391 15.28 -4.57 -22.59
N SER A 392 16.42 -5.24 -22.40
CA SER A 392 16.73 -6.11 -21.26
C SER A 392 16.57 -5.39 -19.91
N ALA A 393 16.22 -6.16 -18.87
CA ALA A 393 16.10 -5.69 -17.49
C ALA A 393 17.37 -4.98 -16.96
N ASP A 394 18.54 -5.27 -17.52
CA ASP A 394 19.81 -4.59 -17.18
C ASP A 394 19.81 -3.09 -17.54
N ALA A 395 18.97 -2.65 -18.48
CA ALA A 395 18.79 -1.22 -18.76
C ALA A 395 17.87 -0.50 -17.76
N ARG A 396 17.15 -1.24 -16.89
CA ARG A 396 16.22 -0.74 -15.87
C ARG A 396 16.69 -0.95 -14.44
N GLN A 397 17.92 -1.46 -14.23
CA GLN A 397 18.62 -1.34 -12.95
C GLN A 397 19.10 0.10 -12.65
N ARG A 398 18.79 1.06 -13.52
CA ARG A 398 18.55 2.41 -13.00
C ARG A 398 17.25 2.33 -12.22
N ARG A 399 17.35 2.33 -10.88
CA ARG A 399 16.27 2.77 -9.98
C ARG A 399 15.44 3.75 -10.78
N VAL A 400 14.18 3.41 -11.10
CA VAL A 400 13.25 4.43 -11.61
C VAL A 400 13.46 5.59 -10.64
N PRO A 401 13.92 6.78 -11.11
CA PRO A 401 14.09 7.89 -10.20
C PRO A 401 12.77 7.97 -9.46
N GLY A 402 12.81 8.00 -8.13
CA GLY A 402 11.58 8.14 -7.36
C GLY A 402 10.79 9.35 -7.86
N MET A 403 9.62 9.61 -7.29
CA MET A 403 9.01 10.95 -7.35
C MET A 403 9.86 11.93 -6.53
N LEU A 404 11.11 12.07 -6.97
CA LEU A 404 12.23 12.74 -6.36
C LEU A 404 12.64 13.86 -7.30
N ARG A 405 12.61 15.08 -6.79
CA ARG A 405 13.04 16.26 -7.53
C ARG A 405 14.13 16.96 -6.73
N GLU A 406 15.35 16.90 -7.24
CA GLU A 406 16.48 17.66 -6.68
C GLU A 406 16.41 19.10 -7.16
N LEU A 407 16.63 20.03 -6.23
CA LEU A 407 16.49 21.45 -6.43
C LEU A 407 17.65 22.17 -5.75
N VAL A 408 18.29 23.07 -6.49
CA VAL A 408 19.27 24.00 -5.94
C VAL A 408 18.54 25.30 -5.58
N PRO A 409 18.47 25.68 -4.29
CA PRO A 409 17.80 26.90 -3.86
C PRO A 409 18.40 28.15 -4.53
N GLY A 410 17.55 29.11 -4.95
CA GLY A 410 17.98 30.34 -5.60
C GLY A 410 18.30 30.24 -7.10
N MET A 411 18.27 29.04 -7.71
CA MET A 411 18.52 28.86 -9.15
C MET A 411 17.38 29.42 -10.03
N ASN A 412 16.15 29.40 -9.52
CA ASN A 412 14.95 29.89 -10.21
C ASN A 412 14.32 31.02 -9.38
N ALA A 413 13.90 32.11 -10.04
CA ALA A 413 13.21 33.22 -9.37
C ALA A 413 11.92 32.78 -8.65
N LEU A 414 11.20 31.84 -9.25
CA LEU A 414 10.04 31.18 -8.63
C LEU A 414 10.33 29.68 -8.51
N ALA A 415 10.74 29.28 -7.31
CA ALA A 415 10.99 27.89 -7.00
C ALA A 415 9.67 27.12 -6.82
N PRO A 416 9.62 25.82 -7.15
CA PRO A 416 8.42 25.00 -6.96
C PRO A 416 8.06 24.91 -5.47
N THR A 417 6.76 24.81 -5.18
CA THR A 417 6.23 24.68 -3.82
C THR A 417 5.79 23.24 -3.63
N HIS A 418 6.30 22.59 -2.58
CA HIS A 418 5.85 21.27 -2.18
C HIS A 418 4.82 21.37 -1.06
N LEU A 419 3.70 20.65 -1.18
CA LEU A 419 2.62 20.66 -0.20
C LEU A 419 2.48 19.27 0.42
N LEU A 420 2.64 19.21 1.74
CA LEU A 420 2.43 18.01 2.55
C LEU A 420 1.14 18.18 3.34
N SER A 421 0.26 17.17 3.36
CA SER A 421 -1.00 17.28 4.08
C SER A 421 -1.59 15.93 4.47
N ASN A 422 -2.21 15.87 5.65
CA ASN A 422 -3.07 14.77 6.07
C ASN A 422 -4.58 15.06 5.84
N GLY A 423 -4.90 16.18 5.19
CA GLY A 423 -6.25 16.67 4.96
C GLY A 423 -6.68 17.79 5.92
N ARG A 424 -6.20 17.80 7.18
CA ARG A 424 -6.48 18.86 8.16
C ARG A 424 -5.25 19.72 8.43
N TYR A 425 -4.11 19.08 8.71
CA TYR A 425 -2.83 19.74 8.89
C TYR A 425 -2.07 19.77 7.56
N SER A 426 -1.54 20.95 7.18
CA SER A 426 -0.84 21.15 5.91
C SER A 426 0.42 21.99 6.07
N VAL A 427 1.47 21.61 5.35
CA VAL A 427 2.75 22.30 5.32
C VAL A 427 3.14 22.57 3.87
N ALA A 428 3.35 23.83 3.54
CA ALA A 428 3.94 24.23 2.26
C ALA A 428 5.42 24.56 2.47
N LEU A 429 6.29 24.02 1.63
CA LEU A 429 7.74 24.24 1.68
C LEU A 429 8.28 24.61 0.31
N ARG A 430 9.28 25.48 0.31
CA ARG A 430 10.09 25.86 -0.84
C ARG A 430 11.54 25.41 -0.67
N PRO A 431 12.35 25.34 -1.74
CA PRO A 431 13.69 24.74 -1.68
C PRO A 431 14.64 25.49 -0.75
N ASN A 432 14.41 26.79 -0.56
CA ASN A 432 15.17 27.63 0.37
C ASN A 432 14.74 27.48 1.85
N GLY A 433 13.76 26.62 2.16
CA GLY A 433 13.25 26.38 3.50
C GLY A 433 12.05 27.26 3.89
N ALA A 434 11.72 28.27 3.09
CA ALA A 434 10.57 29.14 3.34
C ALA A 434 9.25 28.40 3.12
N GLY A 435 8.17 28.90 3.73
CA GLY A 435 6.88 28.23 3.66
C GLY A 435 5.93 28.60 4.77
N TRP A 436 4.98 27.71 5.04
CA TRP A 436 4.02 27.89 6.12
C TRP A 436 3.46 26.55 6.61
N SER A 437 2.92 26.57 7.83
CA SER A 437 2.15 25.48 8.42
C SER A 437 0.75 25.95 8.78
N ARG A 438 -0.27 25.15 8.48
CA ARG A 438 -1.70 25.46 8.68
C ARG A 438 -2.46 24.27 9.24
N TRP A 439 -3.46 24.57 10.05
CA TRP A 439 -4.49 23.62 10.49
C TRP A 439 -5.86 24.11 10.00
N GLY A 440 -6.44 23.38 9.04
CA GLY A 440 -7.57 23.84 8.24
C GLY A 440 -7.23 25.17 7.55
N ASN A 441 -8.02 26.21 7.85
CA ASN A 441 -7.79 27.57 7.34
C ASN A 441 -6.92 28.44 8.25
N VAL A 442 -6.51 27.93 9.42
CA VAL A 442 -5.80 28.71 10.43
C VAL A 442 -4.29 28.56 10.25
N GLY A 443 -3.57 29.69 10.15
CA GLY A 443 -2.11 29.74 10.12
C GLY A 443 -1.50 29.44 11.47
N ILE A 444 -0.70 28.38 11.55
CA ILE A 444 0.14 28.09 12.72
C ILE A 444 1.35 29.01 12.69
N THR A 445 2.05 29.03 11.57
CA THR A 445 3.12 29.98 11.28
C THR A 445 2.59 31.16 10.48
N ARG A 446 3.19 32.33 10.68
CA ARG A 446 2.92 33.50 9.83
C ARG A 446 3.29 33.19 8.38
N ALA A 447 2.46 33.67 7.46
CA ALA A 447 2.68 33.58 6.03
C ALA A 447 2.40 34.93 5.38
N ARG A 448 3.18 35.31 4.37
CA ARG A 448 2.93 36.45 3.48
C ARG A 448 3.10 36.00 2.05
N ASP A 449 2.30 36.59 1.18
CA ASP A 449 2.31 36.26 -0.24
C ASP A 449 3.42 37.04 -0.96
N ASP A 450 4.66 36.66 -0.69
CA ASP A 450 5.86 37.27 -1.28
C ASP A 450 6.87 36.18 -1.65
N ALA A 451 6.64 35.58 -2.82
CA ALA A 451 7.44 34.48 -3.36
C ALA A 451 8.89 34.85 -3.72
N LEU A 452 9.21 36.15 -3.80
CA LEU A 452 10.57 36.58 -4.12
C LEU A 452 11.39 36.80 -2.86
N ARG A 453 10.76 37.29 -1.78
CA ARG A 453 11.44 37.46 -0.49
C ARG A 453 11.50 36.20 0.34
N ASP A 454 10.42 35.40 0.36
CA ASP A 454 10.38 34.14 1.13
C ASP A 454 10.87 34.31 2.58
N ALA A 455 10.42 35.38 3.24
CA ALA A 455 10.92 35.78 4.55
C ALA A 455 10.31 34.98 5.72
N TYR A 456 9.29 34.16 5.45
CA TYR A 456 8.50 33.47 6.48
C TYR A 456 8.58 31.96 6.33
N GLY A 457 8.51 31.27 7.47
CA GLY A 457 8.60 29.82 7.57
C GLY A 457 8.98 29.38 8.98
N ALA A 458 9.17 28.06 9.13
CA ALA A 458 9.80 27.48 10.31
C ALA A 458 11.23 27.09 9.97
N PHE A 459 12.15 27.90 10.46
CA PHE A 459 13.55 27.85 10.11
C PHE A 459 14.39 27.28 11.24
N PHE A 460 15.50 26.66 10.87
CA PHE A 460 16.49 26.14 11.81
C PHE A 460 17.81 26.88 11.61
N TYR A 461 18.37 27.34 12.72
CA TYR A 461 19.65 28.03 12.77
C TYR A 461 20.64 27.19 13.55
N LEU A 462 21.90 27.26 13.15
CA LEU A 462 23.02 26.58 13.75
C LEU A 462 24.08 27.60 14.15
N ARG A 463 24.65 27.42 15.34
CA ARG A 463 25.78 28.19 15.86
C ARG A 463 26.80 27.24 16.47
N TRP A 464 28.08 27.49 16.23
CA TRP A 464 29.20 26.72 16.82
C TRP A 464 30.47 27.56 16.94
N ASP A 465 31.53 27.02 17.56
CA ASP A 465 32.75 27.77 17.91
C ASP A 465 33.36 28.65 16.81
N ARG A 466 33.36 28.16 15.56
CA ARG A 466 33.92 28.90 14.41
C ARG A 466 32.89 29.74 13.65
N GLN A 467 31.61 29.57 13.95
CA GLN A 467 30.51 30.33 13.38
C GLN A 467 29.63 30.87 14.53
N PRO A 468 30.07 31.96 15.19
CA PRO A 468 29.38 32.51 16.36
C PRO A 468 28.08 33.25 15.99
N GLN A 469 27.91 33.61 14.72
CA GLN A 469 26.64 34.10 14.18
C GLN A 469 25.73 32.93 13.83
N ALA A 470 24.44 33.05 14.13
CA ALA A 470 23.47 32.01 13.80
C ALA A 470 23.24 31.96 12.28
N VAL A 471 23.54 30.83 11.65
CA VAL A 471 23.35 30.60 10.21
C VAL A 471 22.26 29.57 9.98
N SER A 472 21.50 29.68 8.90
CA SER A 472 20.40 28.77 8.61
C SER A 472 20.91 27.46 7.98
N ILE A 473 20.30 26.33 8.35
CA ILE A 473 20.53 25.01 7.71
C ILE A 473 19.74 24.86 6.39
N THR A 474 19.02 25.90 6.01
CA THR A 474 18.38 26.10 4.71
C THR A 474 18.90 27.42 4.13
N GLN A 475 18.79 27.65 2.82
CA GLN A 475 19.29 28.89 2.20
C GLN A 475 18.66 30.15 2.81
N HIS A 476 17.41 30.09 3.26
CA HIS A 476 16.78 31.18 4.01
C HIS A 476 16.66 30.84 5.51
N PRO A 477 16.54 31.86 6.36
CA PRO A 477 16.69 33.29 6.06
C PRO A 477 18.13 33.80 6.21
N ALA A 478 19.03 33.05 6.84
CA ALA A 478 20.42 33.44 7.10
C ALA A 478 21.40 32.55 6.30
N PRO A 479 21.54 32.72 4.97
CA PRO A 479 22.48 31.93 4.17
C PRO A 479 23.91 32.20 4.59
N ASP A 480 24.73 31.16 4.59
CA ASP A 480 26.18 31.26 4.77
C ASP A 480 26.90 30.99 3.44
N PRO A 481 27.77 31.90 2.96
CA PRO A 481 28.60 31.67 1.77
C PRO A 481 29.49 30.42 1.85
N ALA A 482 29.82 29.95 3.07
CA ALA A 482 30.61 28.75 3.27
C ALA A 482 29.78 27.45 3.17
N ALA A 483 28.45 27.54 3.13
CA ALA A 483 27.55 26.41 3.06
C ALA A 483 27.15 26.07 1.62
N HIS A 484 27.03 24.78 1.33
CA HIS A 484 26.40 24.28 0.11
C HIS A 484 24.99 23.79 0.43
N TYR A 485 23.98 24.41 -0.19
CA TYR A 485 22.57 24.10 0.05
C TYR A 485 21.97 23.28 -1.09
N GLN A 486 21.26 22.22 -0.73
CA GLN A 486 20.48 21.40 -1.66
C GLN A 486 19.12 21.06 -1.04
N SER A 487 18.09 20.90 -1.88
CA SER A 487 16.80 20.40 -1.44
C SER A 487 16.35 19.25 -2.32
N THR A 488 15.70 18.28 -1.70
CA THR A 488 15.18 17.10 -2.39
C THR A 488 13.72 16.93 -2.02
N TYR A 489 12.83 17.04 -3.01
CA TYR A 489 11.41 16.79 -2.82
C TYR A 489 11.12 15.34 -3.11
N HIS A 490 10.71 14.60 -2.09
CA HIS A 490 10.06 13.32 -2.27
C HIS A 490 8.55 13.53 -2.43
N ALA A 491 7.81 12.46 -2.64
CA ALA A 491 6.36 12.55 -2.66
C ALA A 491 5.76 12.82 -1.27
N ASP A 492 6.36 12.23 -0.24
CA ASP A 492 5.83 12.12 1.12
C ASP A 492 6.57 12.98 2.16
N ARG A 493 7.69 13.59 1.75
CA ARG A 493 8.57 14.41 2.60
C ARG A 493 9.40 15.39 1.78
N VAL A 494 9.96 16.39 2.45
CA VAL A 494 10.96 17.31 1.89
C VAL A 494 12.24 17.19 2.68
N CYS A 495 13.37 17.08 1.97
CA CYS A 495 14.69 17.07 2.57
C CYS A 495 15.46 18.36 2.22
N PHE A 496 16.26 18.83 3.17
CA PHE A 496 17.20 19.93 3.00
C PHE A 496 18.57 19.50 3.48
N ASP A 497 19.58 19.79 2.69
CA ASP A 497 20.98 19.50 2.98
C ASP A 497 21.76 20.82 3.03
N ALA A 498 22.53 21.00 4.09
CA ALA A 498 23.50 22.08 4.22
C ALA A 498 24.85 21.49 4.64
N ALA A 499 25.87 21.70 3.81
CA ALA A 499 27.21 21.19 4.04
C ALA A 499 28.21 22.34 4.24
N TRP A 500 28.86 22.37 5.41
CA TRP A 500 30.03 23.17 5.72
C TRP A 500 31.27 22.27 5.79
N PRO A 501 32.50 22.83 5.75
CA PRO A 501 33.73 22.03 5.84
C PRO A 501 33.84 21.14 7.08
N GLU A 502 33.30 21.58 8.22
CA GLU A 502 33.41 20.87 9.52
C GLU A 502 32.14 20.14 9.94
N ILE A 503 30.99 20.43 9.31
CA ILE A 503 29.69 19.93 9.75
C ILE A 503 28.73 19.81 8.57
N ASN A 504 27.97 18.71 8.57
CA ASN A 504 26.82 18.54 7.68
C ASN A 504 25.53 18.56 8.49
N ALA A 505 24.52 19.24 7.97
CA ALA A 505 23.16 19.23 8.47
C ALA A 505 22.21 18.66 7.40
N HIS A 506 21.37 17.71 7.80
CA HIS A 506 20.31 17.16 6.97
C HIS A 506 18.98 17.30 7.70
N ALA A 507 18.01 17.98 7.09
CA ALA A 507 16.68 18.17 7.64
C ALA A 507 15.65 17.40 6.81
N THR A 508 14.85 16.55 7.44
CA THR A 508 13.70 15.87 6.80
C THR A 508 12.39 16.40 7.41
N VAL A 509 11.46 16.82 6.56
CA VAL A 509 10.15 17.35 6.95
C VAL A 509 9.02 16.52 6.38
N TRP A 510 8.10 16.06 7.23
CA TRP A 510 6.89 15.31 6.83
C TRP A 510 5.71 15.61 7.75
N VAL A 511 4.50 15.24 7.31
CA VAL A 511 3.25 15.38 8.08
C VAL A 511 2.73 13.99 8.43
N SER A 512 2.26 13.80 9.66
CA SER A 512 1.66 12.53 10.08
C SER A 512 0.33 12.30 9.36
N PRO A 513 0.09 11.10 8.79
CA PRO A 513 -1.22 10.77 8.22
C PRO A 513 -2.33 10.55 9.26
N GLU A 514 -1.99 10.35 10.53
CA GLU A 514 -2.92 9.94 11.59
C GLU A 514 -3.31 11.09 12.53
N ASP A 515 -2.31 11.85 13.00
CA ASP A 515 -2.45 13.00 13.88
C ASP A 515 -2.10 14.31 13.17
N ASP A 516 -2.65 15.42 13.67
CA ASP A 516 -2.45 16.78 13.14
C ASP A 516 -1.13 17.40 13.65
N ILE A 517 -0.02 16.83 13.15
CA ILE A 517 1.34 17.14 13.55
C ILE A 517 2.30 17.09 12.35
N GLU A 518 3.23 18.03 12.29
CA GLU A 518 4.41 17.96 11.42
C GLU A 518 5.67 17.59 12.20
N PHE A 519 6.60 16.93 11.52
CA PHE A 519 7.90 16.57 12.05
C PHE A 519 8.98 17.24 11.22
N ARG A 520 10.01 17.75 11.91
CA ARG A 520 11.24 18.28 11.33
C ARG A 520 12.41 17.61 12.03
N GLN A 521 12.93 16.56 11.40
CA GLN A 521 14.05 15.80 11.91
C GLN A 521 15.35 16.37 11.37
N ILE A 522 16.24 16.80 12.27
CA ILE A 522 17.52 17.39 11.96
C ILE A 522 18.62 16.39 12.35
N GLU A 523 19.42 15.98 11.37
CA GLU A 523 20.64 15.22 11.57
C GLU A 523 21.85 16.14 11.43
N LEU A 524 22.70 16.17 12.45
CA LEU A 524 23.95 16.89 12.45
C LEU A 524 25.11 15.90 12.50
N ARG A 525 26.08 16.05 11.59
CA ARG A 525 27.27 15.20 11.54
C ARG A 525 28.52 16.04 11.65
N ASN A 526 29.34 15.76 12.67
CA ASN A 526 30.64 16.38 12.83
C ASN A 526 31.65 15.71 11.89
N LEU A 527 32.19 16.48 10.95
CA LEU A 527 33.21 16.03 10.00
C LEU A 527 34.63 16.39 10.44
N SER A 528 34.77 17.10 11.55
CA SER A 528 36.07 17.51 12.10
C SER A 528 36.64 16.48 13.07
N GLU A 529 37.93 16.62 13.36
CA GLU A 529 38.68 15.82 14.34
C GLU A 529 38.51 16.30 15.79
N ARG A 530 37.67 17.31 16.04
CA ARG A 530 37.45 17.90 17.36
C ARG A 530 35.99 17.82 17.78
N THR A 531 35.75 17.80 19.08
CA THR A 531 34.39 17.97 19.61
C THR A 531 33.88 19.36 19.28
N LEU A 532 32.64 19.47 18.81
CA LEU A 532 31.98 20.73 18.53
C LEU A 532 30.86 20.98 19.55
N ASP A 533 30.87 22.17 20.15
CA ASP A 533 29.74 22.68 20.93
C ASP A 533 28.78 23.39 19.98
N LEU A 534 27.60 22.81 19.79
CA LEU A 534 26.60 23.28 18.83
C LEU A 534 25.38 23.81 19.58
N GLU A 535 24.75 24.83 19.00
CA GLU A 535 23.41 25.24 19.37
C GLU A 535 22.51 25.26 18.15
N LEU A 536 21.53 24.36 18.14
CA LEU A 536 20.51 24.24 17.11
C LEU A 536 19.25 24.96 17.58
N MET A 537 18.74 25.90 16.78
CA MET A 537 17.62 26.78 17.15
C MET A 537 16.51 26.64 16.12
N SER A 538 15.35 26.15 16.53
CA SER A 538 14.11 26.21 15.75
C SER A 538 13.43 27.55 16.00
N ALA A 539 13.04 28.27 14.95
CA ALA A 539 12.30 29.52 15.09
C ALA A 539 11.24 29.77 14.01
N PHE A 540 10.07 30.22 14.42
CA PHE A 540 9.00 30.71 13.56
C PHE A 540 8.11 31.75 14.25
N GLU A 541 7.49 32.63 13.47
CA GLU A 541 6.48 33.56 13.97
C GLU A 541 5.13 32.83 14.09
N VAL A 542 4.57 32.76 15.29
CA VAL A 542 3.33 32.04 15.59
C VAL A 542 2.11 32.97 15.49
N THR A 543 1.03 32.52 14.85
CA THR A 543 -0.16 33.35 14.61
C THR A 543 -1.46 32.77 15.17
N LEU A 544 -1.69 31.46 14.99
CA LEU A 544 -2.95 30.76 15.29
C LEU A 544 -4.21 31.50 14.78
N ALA A 545 -4.10 32.18 13.63
CA ALA A 545 -5.17 33.02 13.07
C ALA A 545 -5.33 32.77 11.58
N ASP A 546 -6.48 33.16 11.02
CA ASP A 546 -6.64 33.23 9.57
C ASP A 546 -5.54 34.14 8.98
N PRO A 547 -4.77 33.68 7.96
CA PRO A 547 -3.68 34.46 7.39
C PRO A 547 -4.08 35.85 6.90
N ARG A 548 -5.29 36.02 6.36
CA ARG A 548 -5.79 37.32 5.88
C ARG A 548 -6.09 38.26 7.05
N ALA A 549 -6.61 37.70 8.15
CA ALA A 549 -6.86 38.48 9.36
C ALA A 549 -5.55 38.93 10.05
N ASP A 550 -4.53 38.06 10.09
CA ASP A 550 -3.19 38.42 10.57
C ASP A 550 -2.53 39.47 9.68
N GLU A 551 -2.67 39.38 8.36
CA GLU A 551 -2.12 40.38 7.43
C GLU A 551 -2.79 41.75 7.58
N ALA A 552 -4.12 41.80 7.76
CA ALA A 552 -4.85 43.05 7.91
C ALA A 552 -4.50 43.77 9.23
N HIS A 553 -4.38 43.04 10.33
CA HIS A 553 -4.21 43.61 11.67
C HIS A 553 -3.22 42.80 12.55
N PRO A 554 -1.91 42.74 12.19
CA PRO A 554 -0.94 41.86 12.84
C PRO A 554 -0.74 42.20 14.33
N ALA A 555 -0.51 43.47 14.65
CA ALA A 555 -0.29 43.92 16.03
C ALA A 555 -1.49 43.63 16.94
N PHE A 556 -2.72 43.78 16.42
CA PHE A 556 -3.92 43.45 17.16
C PHE A 556 -4.10 41.93 17.32
N SER A 557 -3.81 41.16 16.27
CA SER A 557 -3.90 39.69 16.29
C SER A 557 -2.96 39.06 17.33
N ASN A 558 -1.78 39.65 17.51
CA ASN A 558 -0.78 39.19 18.47
C ASN A 558 -1.22 39.29 19.94
N LEU A 559 -2.09 40.25 20.30
CA LEU A 559 -2.54 40.49 21.68
C LEU A 559 -3.30 39.30 22.31
N PHE A 560 -3.84 38.41 21.48
CA PHE A 560 -4.68 37.29 21.90
C PHE A 560 -3.93 35.97 22.02
N LEU A 561 -2.62 35.97 21.77
CA LEU A 561 -1.75 34.81 21.91
C LEU A 561 -1.12 34.76 23.29
N ARG A 562 -1.27 33.63 23.96
CA ARG A 562 -0.60 33.30 25.20
C ARG A 562 0.39 32.17 24.95
N SER A 563 1.52 32.23 25.63
CA SER A 563 2.54 31.18 25.60
C SER A 563 2.79 30.62 26.99
N ALA A 564 3.13 29.34 27.07
CA ALA A 564 3.56 28.68 28.28
C ALA A 564 4.65 27.64 27.99
N TRP A 565 5.58 27.47 28.93
CA TRP A 565 6.57 26.40 28.89
C TRP A 565 6.11 25.21 29.72
N ARG A 566 6.26 24.01 29.17
CA ARG A 566 5.99 22.74 29.86
C ARG A 566 7.27 21.91 29.94
N PRO A 567 8.00 21.97 31.07
CA PRO A 567 9.28 21.30 31.21
C PRO A 567 9.21 19.78 31.01
N ALA A 568 8.21 19.12 31.61
CA ALA A 568 8.06 17.66 31.57
C ALA A 568 7.89 17.12 30.13
N GLN A 569 7.26 17.92 29.26
CA GLN A 569 7.03 17.62 27.86
C GLN A 569 8.06 18.25 26.92
N GLN A 570 8.98 19.08 27.44
CA GLN A 570 9.89 19.94 26.67
C GLN A 570 9.15 20.71 25.56
N ALA A 571 7.97 21.23 25.90
CA ALA A 571 7.03 21.79 24.95
C ALA A 571 6.77 23.27 25.20
N LEU A 572 6.90 24.07 24.14
CA LEU A 572 6.44 25.45 24.09
C LEU A 572 5.02 25.45 23.53
N VAL A 573 4.05 25.83 24.36
CA VAL A 573 2.62 25.77 24.03
C VAL A 573 2.09 27.17 23.81
N PHE A 574 1.27 27.32 22.77
CA PHE A 574 0.57 28.53 22.41
C PHE A 574 -0.93 28.31 22.43
N GLU A 575 -1.65 29.26 23.01
CA GLU A 575 -3.11 29.30 23.04
C GLU A 575 -3.59 30.62 22.48
N ARG A 576 -4.51 30.57 21.53
CA ARG A 576 -5.26 31.74 21.11
C ARG A 576 -6.58 31.82 21.86
N LYS A 577 -6.76 32.93 22.60
CA LYS A 577 -8.01 33.15 23.31
C LYS A 577 -9.17 33.50 22.37
N PRO A 578 -10.34 32.86 22.52
CA PRO A 578 -11.56 33.27 21.86
C PRO A 578 -11.89 34.74 22.15
N ARG A 579 -12.27 35.50 21.13
CA ARG A 579 -12.72 36.89 21.27
C ARG A 579 -14.21 36.97 21.53
N LEU A 580 -14.96 36.01 20.98
CA LEU A 580 -16.41 35.87 21.12
C LEU A 580 -16.72 34.49 21.71
N PRO A 581 -17.84 34.33 22.44
CA PRO A 581 -18.28 33.02 22.94
C PRO A 581 -18.52 31.97 21.84
N THR A 582 -18.69 32.41 20.59
CA THR A 582 -18.88 31.55 19.40
C THR A 582 -17.58 31.12 18.74
N GLU A 583 -16.42 31.65 19.14
CA GLU A 583 -15.12 31.25 18.61
C GLU A 583 -14.56 30.07 19.41
N ALA A 584 -14.11 29.02 18.72
CA ALA A 584 -13.38 27.92 19.36
C ALA A 584 -11.95 28.37 19.68
N GLY A 585 -11.45 27.98 20.86
CA GLY A 585 -10.03 28.16 21.19
C GLY A 585 -9.16 27.28 20.28
N LEU A 586 -7.95 27.76 19.97
CA LEU A 586 -6.96 26.96 19.23
C LEU A 586 -5.68 26.87 20.03
N HIS A 587 -5.14 25.66 20.11
CA HIS A 587 -3.90 25.34 20.80
C HIS A 587 -2.88 24.80 19.80
N ALA A 588 -1.62 25.19 19.96
CA ALA A 588 -0.50 24.59 19.25
C ALA A 588 0.66 24.34 20.20
N ALA A 589 1.49 23.37 19.88
CA ALA A 589 2.70 23.06 20.64
C ALA A 589 3.88 22.83 19.71
N HIS A 590 5.04 23.35 20.09
CA HIS A 590 6.33 23.04 19.48
C HIS A 590 7.23 22.37 20.52
N PHE A 591 7.65 21.14 20.25
CA PHE A 591 8.35 20.31 21.25
C PHE A 591 9.39 19.39 20.62
N LEU A 592 10.26 18.85 21.47
CA LEU A 592 11.25 17.85 21.07
C LEU A 592 10.72 16.44 21.34
N ALA A 593 10.75 15.57 20.33
CA ALA A 593 10.26 14.20 20.44
C ALA A 593 11.22 13.28 21.21
N GLU A 594 12.51 13.59 21.26
CA GLU A 594 13.55 12.69 21.76
C GLU A 594 14.26 13.27 22.98
N ASN A 595 14.48 12.45 24.00
CA ASN A 595 15.41 12.74 25.08
C ASN A 595 16.77 12.10 24.75
N ASP A 596 17.61 12.81 23.99
CA ASP A 596 18.97 12.35 23.68
C ASP A 596 19.97 12.80 24.77
N PRO A 597 20.84 11.91 25.29
CA PRO A 597 21.84 12.27 26.30
C PRO A 597 22.86 13.32 25.84
N ALA A 598 23.01 13.55 24.52
CA ALA A 598 23.85 14.62 23.99
C ALA A 598 23.27 16.03 24.22
N ILE A 599 22.01 16.13 24.65
CA ILE A 599 21.35 17.41 24.94
C ILE A 599 21.81 17.93 26.30
N ILE A 600 22.55 19.04 26.28
CA ILE A 600 23.08 19.70 27.47
C ILE A 600 22.04 20.64 28.09
N ALA A 601 21.32 21.39 27.25
CA ALA A 601 20.35 22.37 27.72
C ALA A 601 19.31 22.68 26.63
N ILE A 602 18.09 22.98 27.07
CA ILE A 602 17.03 23.55 26.23
C ILE A 602 16.78 24.98 26.69
N ARG A 603 16.69 25.90 25.74
CA ARG A 603 16.40 27.31 25.97
C ARG A 603 15.27 27.76 25.07
N ILE A 604 14.48 28.72 25.52
CA ILE A 604 13.28 29.17 24.80
C ILE A 604 13.19 30.69 24.77
N GLN A 605 12.48 31.21 23.77
CA GLN A 605 12.16 32.63 23.63
C GLN A 605 10.78 32.77 22.99
N THR A 606 9.95 33.65 23.56
CA THR A 606 8.57 33.91 23.12
C THR A 606 8.32 35.35 22.70
N ASP A 607 9.23 36.27 23.01
CA ASP A 607 9.22 37.65 22.55
C ASP A 607 10.11 37.80 21.30
N ARG A 608 9.50 38.22 20.18
CA ARG A 608 10.21 38.43 18.91
C ARG A 608 11.27 39.51 19.03
N LEU A 609 11.11 40.52 19.90
CA LEU A 609 12.16 41.51 20.16
C LEU A 609 13.40 40.87 20.79
N GLY A 610 13.20 39.90 21.70
CA GLY A 610 14.30 39.13 22.31
C GLY A 610 14.99 38.16 21.34
N TRP A 611 14.22 37.54 20.44
CA TRP A 611 14.75 36.63 19.41
C TRP A 611 15.45 37.38 18.27
N LEU A 612 14.74 38.29 17.61
CA LEU A 612 15.21 38.99 16.41
C LEU A 612 16.11 40.16 16.77
N GLY A 613 15.74 40.96 17.77
CA GLY A 613 16.39 42.21 18.13
C GLY A 613 15.84 43.43 17.37
N ARG A 614 16.03 44.63 17.95
CA ARG A 614 15.58 45.88 17.34
C ARG A 614 16.38 46.20 16.07
N ASN A 615 15.68 46.56 14.98
CA ASN A 615 16.27 46.92 13.68
C ASN A 615 17.15 45.81 13.06
N ARG A 616 16.86 44.55 13.36
CA ARG A 616 17.55 43.39 12.79
C ARG A 616 16.65 42.65 11.81
N ASP A 617 17.29 41.96 10.88
CA ASP A 617 16.65 41.12 9.88
C ASP A 617 16.73 39.64 10.28
N ALA A 618 15.84 38.80 9.75
CA ALA A 618 15.84 37.36 10.02
C ALA A 618 17.14 36.67 9.58
N SER A 619 17.90 37.27 8.66
CA SER A 619 19.25 36.82 8.29
C SER A 619 20.31 37.01 9.38
N GLN A 620 20.06 37.85 10.38
CA GLN A 620 21.01 38.13 11.49
C GLN A 620 20.28 38.31 12.82
N PRO A 621 19.62 37.25 13.34
CA PRO A 621 18.86 37.35 14.58
C PRO A 621 19.78 37.64 15.78
N LEU A 622 19.25 38.28 16.80
CA LEU A 622 19.93 38.43 18.09
C LEU A 622 20.17 37.07 18.76
N ALA A 623 19.23 36.13 18.59
CA ALA A 623 19.28 34.78 19.15
C ALA A 623 19.57 34.79 20.67
N SER A 624 18.93 35.72 21.39
CA SER A 624 19.07 35.85 22.83
C SER A 624 18.04 35.02 23.57
N PHE A 625 18.53 34.11 24.41
CA PHE A 625 17.72 33.21 25.22
C PHE A 625 17.97 33.49 26.71
N PRO A 626 17.03 34.12 27.43
CA PRO A 626 17.17 34.34 28.86
C PRO A 626 17.12 33.00 29.62
N PRO A 627 17.67 32.94 30.85
CA PRO A 627 17.47 31.79 31.73
C PRO A 627 15.98 31.55 31.97
N LEU A 628 15.56 30.29 31.92
CA LEU A 628 14.19 29.89 32.26
C LEU A 628 13.89 30.26 33.72
N ALA A 629 12.96 31.18 33.94
CA ALA A 629 12.48 31.54 35.28
C ALA A 629 11.30 30.63 35.68
N GLY A 630 11.40 29.93 36.81
CA GLY A 630 10.32 29.08 37.33
C GLY A 630 10.81 27.71 37.84
N SER A 631 9.91 26.98 38.52
CA SER A 631 10.13 25.58 38.94
C SER A 631 10.32 24.68 37.71
N THR A 632 11.23 23.71 37.79
CA THR A 632 11.47 22.73 36.72
C THR A 632 10.31 21.77 36.47
N ASP A 633 9.27 21.77 37.32
CA ASP A 633 8.30 20.68 37.36
C ASP A 633 6.88 21.08 36.94
N SER A 634 6.55 22.38 36.89
CA SER A 634 5.20 22.86 36.56
C SER A 634 5.16 23.73 35.30
N GLU A 635 3.98 23.82 34.67
CA GLU A 635 3.74 24.74 33.55
C GLU A 635 3.85 26.19 34.03
N HIS A 636 4.59 27.03 33.29
CA HIS A 636 4.73 28.45 33.61
C HIS A 636 4.39 29.31 32.39
N PRO A 637 3.53 30.33 32.55
CA PRO A 637 3.21 31.26 31.47
C PRO A 637 4.44 32.12 31.11
N LEU A 638 4.56 32.45 29.84
CA LEU A 638 5.64 33.25 29.28
C LEU A 638 5.08 34.53 28.68
N ASP A 639 5.85 35.61 28.79
CA ASP A 639 5.53 36.89 28.14
C ASP A 639 5.92 36.84 26.65
N THR A 640 5.03 37.32 25.80
CA THR A 640 5.24 37.42 24.35
C THR A 640 5.71 38.81 23.92
N GLY A 641 5.78 39.79 24.83
CA GLY A 641 6.12 41.18 24.47
C GLY A 641 5.10 41.82 23.53
N LEU A 642 3.89 41.26 23.44
CA LEU A 642 2.85 41.57 22.45
C LEU A 642 3.27 41.33 20.98
N ASP A 643 4.38 40.61 20.76
CA ASP A 643 4.91 40.25 19.45
C ASP A 643 5.48 38.82 19.51
N PRO A 644 4.60 37.80 19.47
CA PRO A 644 4.96 36.43 19.79
C PRO A 644 5.85 35.79 18.72
N VAL A 645 6.84 35.03 19.18
CA VAL A 645 7.65 34.12 18.37
C VAL A 645 7.68 32.75 19.05
N CYS A 646 7.85 31.69 18.28
CA CYS A 646 8.24 30.39 18.81
C CYS A 646 9.71 30.19 18.51
N ALA A 647 10.59 30.32 19.51
CA ALA A 647 12.00 30.00 19.36
C ALA A 647 12.44 29.00 20.45
N LEU A 648 12.98 27.86 20.03
CA LEU A 648 13.46 26.78 20.89
C LEU A 648 14.88 26.39 20.46
N ALA A 649 15.83 26.52 21.39
CA ALA A 649 17.24 26.20 21.18
C ALA A 649 17.67 25.00 22.01
N VAL A 650 18.45 24.12 21.38
CA VAL A 650 19.03 22.93 22.00
C VAL A 650 20.55 23.05 21.92
N ARG A 651 21.21 23.04 23.07
CA ARG A 651 22.68 22.95 23.14
C ARG A 651 23.10 21.49 23.17
N VAL A 652 24.04 21.13 22.32
CA VAL A 652 24.52 19.76 22.18
C VAL A 652 26.03 19.75 22.02
N GLN A 653 26.67 18.66 22.45
CA GLN A 653 28.09 18.44 22.24
C GLN A 653 28.28 17.24 21.33
N LEU A 654 28.93 17.46 20.18
CA LEU A 654 29.07 16.46 19.12
C LEU A 654 30.52 16.02 18.98
N ALA A 655 30.81 14.77 19.33
CA ALA A 655 32.14 14.19 19.23
C ALA A 655 32.65 14.11 17.77
N PRO A 656 33.97 14.04 17.53
CA PRO A 656 34.55 13.87 16.20
C PRO A 656 33.93 12.71 15.44
N GLY A 657 33.57 12.90 14.16
CA GLY A 657 33.00 11.87 13.29
C GLY A 657 31.59 11.37 13.67
N SER A 658 31.04 11.82 14.80
CA SER A 658 29.74 11.36 15.31
C SER A 658 28.56 12.07 14.64
N LYS A 659 27.38 11.46 14.77
CA LYS A 659 26.11 12.00 14.28
C LYS A 659 25.12 12.13 15.42
N LEU A 660 24.31 13.18 15.38
CA LEU A 660 23.19 13.41 16.28
C LEU A 660 21.92 13.61 15.45
N ARG A 661 20.81 13.07 15.92
CA ARG A 661 19.48 13.24 15.31
C ARG A 661 18.53 13.82 16.34
N LEU A 662 17.86 14.92 15.99
CA LEU A 662 16.88 15.59 16.83
C LEU A 662 15.58 15.81 16.03
N THR A 663 14.45 15.35 16.57
CA THR A 663 13.15 15.50 15.91
C THR A 663 12.30 16.55 16.62
N PHE A 664 12.02 17.66 15.94
CA PHE A 664 11.14 18.72 16.40
C PHE A 664 9.74 18.51 15.84
N CYS A 665 8.73 18.65 16.69
CA CYS A 665 7.34 18.42 16.35
C CYS A 665 6.54 19.71 16.53
N THR A 666 5.66 20.02 15.57
CA THR A 666 4.67 21.09 15.71
C THR A 666 3.27 20.51 15.52
N ALA A 667 2.45 20.57 16.56
CA ALA A 667 1.09 20.02 16.56
C ALA A 667 0.06 21.11 16.84
N ALA A 668 -1.17 20.92 16.35
CA ALA A 668 -2.29 21.83 16.62
C ALA A 668 -3.58 21.07 16.90
N SER A 669 -4.43 21.63 17.76
CA SER A 669 -5.78 21.11 18.05
C SER A 669 -6.66 22.20 18.65
N ASP A 670 -7.96 22.12 18.41
CA ASP A 670 -8.99 22.91 19.09
C ASP A 670 -9.26 22.44 20.53
N ASN A 671 -8.72 21.29 20.93
CA ASN A 671 -8.89 20.71 22.25
C ASN A 671 -7.54 20.50 22.94
N ARG A 672 -7.35 21.16 24.09
CA ARG A 672 -6.15 21.03 24.92
C ARG A 672 -5.81 19.58 25.27
N ALA A 673 -6.78 18.76 25.70
CA ALA A 673 -6.53 17.38 26.09
C ALA A 673 -6.09 16.50 24.90
N THR A 674 -6.60 16.81 23.69
CA THR A 674 -6.17 16.12 22.47
C THR A 674 -4.73 16.50 22.11
N LEU A 675 -4.39 17.79 22.19
CA LEU A 675 -3.01 18.24 21.99
C LEU A 675 -2.06 17.58 22.99
N ASP A 676 -2.44 17.49 24.25
CA ASP A 676 -1.63 16.87 25.31
C ASP A 676 -1.36 15.38 24.99
N ALA A 677 -2.39 14.64 24.56
CA ALA A 677 -2.24 13.24 24.14
C ALA A 677 -1.34 13.07 22.91
N VAL A 678 -1.43 13.99 21.93
CA VAL A 678 -0.56 13.98 20.73
C VAL A 678 0.90 14.23 21.11
N ILE A 679 1.16 15.18 22.02
CA ILE A 679 2.50 15.43 22.54
C ILE A 679 3.05 14.17 23.22
N ASP A 680 2.30 13.58 24.15
CA ASP A 680 2.76 12.42 24.92
C ASP A 680 3.01 11.19 24.03
N LYS A 681 2.17 10.99 23.00
CA LYS A 681 2.34 9.93 21.99
C LYS A 681 3.65 10.12 21.21
N HIS A 682 3.88 11.31 20.66
CA HIS A 682 5.00 11.57 19.74
C HIS A 682 6.33 11.91 20.43
N ARG A 683 6.36 11.96 21.76
CA ARG A 683 7.60 11.94 22.56
C ARG A 683 8.27 10.56 22.63
N GLN A 684 7.68 9.56 22.00
CA GLN A 684 8.25 8.23 21.86
C GLN A 684 8.80 8.06 20.43
N ARG A 685 9.96 7.42 20.27
CA ARG A 685 10.58 7.22 18.94
C ARG A 685 9.71 6.40 17.98
N GLY A 686 9.03 5.37 18.48
CA GLY A 686 8.22 4.46 17.66
C GLY A 686 7.13 5.16 16.83
N PRO A 687 6.26 6.00 17.44
CA PRO A 687 5.25 6.77 16.71
C PRO A 687 5.79 7.70 15.61
N VAL A 688 6.95 8.33 15.82
CA VAL A 688 7.60 9.19 14.82
C VAL A 688 8.04 8.40 13.59
N GLU A 689 8.71 7.26 13.81
CA GLU A 689 9.16 6.36 12.74
C GLU A 689 7.97 5.75 11.98
N ARG A 690 6.95 5.33 12.72
CA ARG A 690 5.68 4.83 12.16
C ARG A 690 5.02 5.88 11.27
N ALA A 691 4.91 7.12 11.71
CA ALA A 691 4.31 8.20 10.94
C ALA A 691 5.06 8.45 9.61
N SER A 692 6.41 8.36 9.63
CA SER A 692 7.24 8.46 8.42
C SER A 692 6.98 7.32 7.42
N LEU A 693 6.93 6.07 7.90
CA LEU A 693 6.65 4.89 7.05
C LEU A 693 5.22 4.92 6.49
N MET A 694 4.25 5.33 7.31
CA MET A 694 2.86 5.47 6.87
C MET A 694 2.71 6.58 5.83
N SER A 695 3.40 7.72 6.01
CA SER A 695 3.38 8.82 5.03
C SER A 695 3.89 8.34 3.67
N ALA A 696 5.03 7.64 3.64
CA ALA A 696 5.60 7.08 2.42
C ALA A 696 4.64 6.07 1.74
N THR A 697 4.05 5.17 2.54
CA THR A 697 3.15 4.12 2.06
C THR A 697 1.88 4.72 1.47
N LEU A 698 1.16 5.56 2.23
CA LEU A 698 -0.12 6.14 1.80
C LEU A 698 0.04 7.08 0.61
N THR A 699 1.13 7.85 0.58
CA THR A 699 1.42 8.74 -0.55
C THR A 699 1.73 7.92 -1.81
N GLY A 700 2.52 6.85 -1.69
CA GLY A 700 2.79 5.94 -2.81
C GLY A 700 1.53 5.27 -3.36
N ILE A 701 0.59 4.89 -2.48
CA ILE A 701 -0.72 4.34 -2.87
C ILE A 701 -1.53 5.40 -3.63
N ARG A 702 -1.70 6.61 -3.07
CA ARG A 702 -2.47 7.70 -3.70
C ARG A 702 -1.93 8.09 -5.09
N LEU A 703 -0.62 8.17 -5.24
CA LEU A 703 -0.02 8.57 -6.52
C LEU A 703 -0.21 7.49 -7.60
N ARG A 704 -0.22 6.21 -7.22
CA ARG A 704 -0.56 5.11 -8.12
C ARG A 704 -2.04 5.12 -8.49
N GLU A 705 -2.93 5.33 -7.52
CA GLU A 705 -4.38 5.43 -7.74
C GLU A 705 -4.74 6.57 -8.71
N LEU A 706 -4.10 7.73 -8.56
CA LEU A 706 -4.29 8.88 -9.45
C LEU A 706 -3.52 8.78 -10.77
N ALA A 707 -2.76 7.69 -10.99
CA ALA A 707 -1.87 7.50 -12.14
C ALA A 707 -0.92 8.69 -12.37
N ILE A 708 -0.37 9.27 -11.29
CA ILE A 708 0.58 10.37 -11.33
C ILE A 708 1.99 9.79 -11.46
N ASN A 709 2.62 10.04 -12.60
CA ASN A 709 4.03 9.71 -12.82
C ASN A 709 4.96 10.85 -12.36
N ALA A 710 6.28 10.62 -12.38
CA ALA A 710 7.27 11.60 -11.90
C ALA A 710 7.23 12.95 -12.67
N GLU A 711 7.02 12.91 -13.99
CA GLU A 711 6.92 14.13 -14.81
C GLU A 711 5.67 14.96 -14.44
N ASN A 712 4.52 14.30 -14.34
CA ASN A 712 3.26 14.90 -13.89
C ASN A 712 3.40 15.47 -12.48
N PHE A 713 4.04 14.74 -11.57
CA PHE A 713 4.24 15.21 -10.21
C PHE A 713 5.09 16.50 -10.14
N ALA A 714 6.16 16.59 -10.94
CA ALA A 714 6.96 17.81 -11.03
C ALA A 714 6.18 19.01 -11.58
N LEU A 715 5.29 18.78 -12.56
CA LEU A 715 4.39 19.79 -13.09
C LEU A 715 3.37 20.25 -12.04
N ILE A 716 2.80 19.31 -11.28
CA ILE A 716 1.87 19.60 -10.18
C ILE A 716 2.54 20.53 -9.16
N GLN A 717 3.77 20.23 -8.72
CA GLN A 717 4.51 21.09 -7.78
C GLN A 717 4.71 22.52 -8.30
N THR A 718 4.92 22.68 -9.61
CA THR A 718 5.05 24.01 -10.24
C THR A 718 3.70 24.73 -10.32
N LEU A 719 2.60 24.01 -10.59
CA LEU A 719 1.24 24.57 -10.52
C LEU A 719 0.87 24.97 -9.10
N THR A 720 1.25 24.16 -8.10
CA THR A 720 1.06 24.44 -6.68
C THR A 720 1.66 25.79 -6.30
N THR A 721 2.85 26.15 -6.81
CA THR A 721 3.43 27.48 -6.57
C THR A 721 2.51 28.61 -7.02
N GLY A 722 1.96 28.52 -8.22
CA GLY A 722 1.07 29.55 -8.76
C GLY A 722 -0.22 29.71 -7.94
N ILE A 723 -0.75 28.61 -7.41
CA ILE A 723 -1.96 28.58 -6.59
C ILE A 723 -1.70 29.06 -5.16
N VAL A 724 -0.61 28.59 -4.54
CA VAL A 724 -0.30 28.87 -3.13
C VAL A 724 0.28 30.27 -2.93
N MET A 725 1.12 30.74 -3.86
CA MET A 725 1.80 32.04 -3.78
C MET A 725 1.13 33.11 -4.66
N ASN A 726 -0.15 32.91 -5.03
CA ASN A 726 -0.98 33.70 -5.95
C ASN A 726 -0.19 34.47 -7.03
N VAL A 727 0.78 33.81 -7.67
CA VAL A 727 1.74 34.49 -8.53
C VAL A 727 0.97 34.99 -9.75
N THR A 728 0.78 36.31 -9.82
CA THR A 728 0.23 36.93 -11.03
C THR A 728 1.32 36.85 -12.08
N ARG A 729 1.13 36.04 -13.13
CA ARG A 729 1.92 36.20 -14.35
C ARG A 729 1.43 37.47 -15.05
N PRO A 730 2.17 38.59 -15.08
CA PRO A 730 1.91 39.55 -16.13
C PRO A 730 2.19 38.82 -17.45
N ARG A 731 1.24 38.86 -18.39
CA ARG A 731 1.52 38.44 -19.76
C ARG A 731 2.66 39.34 -20.27
N THR A 732 3.88 38.82 -20.32
CA THR A 732 4.90 39.39 -21.20
C THR A 732 4.42 39.15 -22.62
N GLN A 733 3.79 40.17 -23.22
CA GLN A 733 3.58 40.20 -24.66
C GLN A 733 4.94 40.42 -25.32
N ASP A 734 5.66 39.33 -25.60
CA ASP A 734 6.78 39.37 -26.54
C ASP A 734 6.20 39.43 -27.96
N GLY A 735 5.76 40.63 -28.36
CA GLY A 735 5.26 40.93 -29.70
C GLY A 735 5.11 42.44 -29.88
N PRO A 736 5.33 42.98 -31.10
CA PRO A 736 5.30 44.42 -31.35
C PRO A 736 3.95 45.01 -30.91
N VAL A 737 4.04 46.10 -30.15
CA VAL A 737 2.95 46.83 -29.49
C VAL A 737 2.09 47.51 -30.55
N ASP A 738 1.14 46.77 -31.12
CA ASP A 738 0.17 47.31 -32.10
C ASP A 738 -1.26 46.81 -31.86
N ARG A 739 -1.56 46.38 -30.62
CA ARG A 739 -2.95 46.16 -30.17
C ARG A 739 -3.37 47.30 -29.25
N PRO A 740 -4.55 47.93 -29.49
CA PRO A 740 -5.08 48.92 -28.56
C PRO A 740 -5.18 48.28 -27.18
N ALA A 741 -4.78 49.02 -26.14
CA ALA A 741 -4.76 48.58 -24.75
C ALA A 741 -6.02 47.77 -24.46
N ALA A 742 -5.86 46.46 -24.24
CA ALA A 742 -6.98 45.57 -23.98
C ALA A 742 -7.82 46.17 -22.86
N GLU A 743 -9.11 46.39 -23.10
CA GLU A 743 -10.07 46.86 -22.10
C GLU A 743 -9.82 46.10 -20.79
N VAL A 744 -9.49 46.84 -19.73
CA VAL A 744 -9.28 46.27 -18.40
C VAL A 744 -10.64 45.71 -17.95
N CYS A 745 -10.82 44.40 -18.10
CA CYS A 745 -12.04 43.72 -17.69
C CYS A 745 -12.15 43.76 -16.16
N ASP A 746 -13.19 44.39 -15.63
CA ASP A 746 -13.43 44.47 -14.19
C ASP A 746 -13.64 43.06 -13.61
N ARG A 747 -12.78 42.66 -12.66
CA ARG A 747 -12.89 41.38 -11.92
C ARG A 747 -14.26 41.20 -11.28
N LYS A 748 -15.02 42.29 -11.06
CA LYS A 748 -16.41 42.23 -10.59
C LYS A 748 -17.36 41.49 -11.53
N LEU A 749 -17.09 41.48 -12.83
CA LEU A 749 -17.91 40.81 -13.84
C LEU A 749 -17.91 39.28 -13.68
N LEU A 750 -16.84 38.70 -13.14
CA LEU A 750 -16.73 37.25 -12.91
C LEU A 750 -17.79 36.71 -11.93
N CYS A 751 -18.23 37.53 -10.97
CA CYS A 751 -19.33 37.13 -10.07
C CYS A 751 -20.64 36.83 -10.78
N ARG A 752 -20.88 37.41 -11.96
CA ARG A 752 -22.09 37.14 -12.74
C ARG A 752 -22.14 35.71 -13.27
N PHE A 753 -20.98 35.05 -13.35
CA PHE A 753 -20.83 33.66 -13.78
C PHE A 753 -20.75 32.67 -12.60
N GLY A 754 -20.97 33.13 -11.37
CA GLY A 754 -20.87 32.28 -10.17
C GLY A 754 -19.44 32.06 -9.66
N ASP A 755 -18.44 32.68 -10.31
CA ASP A 755 -17.04 32.54 -9.91
C ASP A 755 -16.71 33.43 -8.70
N SER A 756 -16.09 32.81 -7.68
CA SER A 756 -15.60 33.52 -6.50
C SER A 756 -14.47 34.48 -6.87
N ARG A 757 -14.58 35.72 -6.41
CA ARG A 757 -13.52 36.72 -6.59
C ARG A 757 -12.26 36.39 -5.81
N ASP A 758 -12.34 35.55 -4.78
CA ASP A 758 -11.29 35.42 -3.77
C ASP A 758 -10.42 34.17 -3.93
N ARG A 759 -10.75 33.31 -4.90
CA ARG A 759 -10.01 32.09 -5.21
C ARG A 759 -9.08 32.30 -6.41
N PRO A 760 -7.88 31.70 -6.43
CA PRO A 760 -7.01 31.73 -7.60
C PRO A 760 -7.70 31.02 -8.77
N ILE A 761 -7.62 31.63 -9.96
CA ILE A 761 -8.18 31.08 -11.20
C ILE A 761 -7.01 30.64 -12.09
N VAL A 762 -6.98 29.36 -12.46
CA VAL A 762 -5.99 28.82 -13.40
C VAL A 762 -6.63 28.68 -14.77
N ILE A 763 -6.12 29.42 -15.75
CA ILE A 763 -6.59 29.37 -17.14
C ILE A 763 -5.61 28.53 -17.96
N VAL A 764 -6.11 27.48 -18.61
CA VAL A 764 -5.33 26.67 -19.56
C VAL A 764 -5.88 26.83 -20.97
N SER A 765 -5.01 27.22 -21.89
CA SER A 765 -5.33 27.32 -23.32
C SER A 765 -4.77 26.10 -24.03
N ALA A 766 -5.66 25.24 -24.56
CA ALA A 766 -5.29 24.08 -25.35
C ALA A 766 -5.59 24.35 -26.83
N GLY A 767 -4.57 24.81 -27.58
CA GLY A 767 -4.67 25.05 -29.02
C GLY A 767 -4.17 23.88 -29.89
N THR A 768 -3.43 22.93 -29.30
CA THR A 768 -2.83 21.79 -30.01
C THR A 768 -2.96 20.50 -29.20
N PRO A 769 -2.99 19.31 -29.85
CA PRO A 769 -3.10 18.02 -29.17
C PRO A 769 -1.99 17.76 -28.13
N GLN A 770 -0.79 18.33 -28.32
CA GLN A 770 0.29 18.25 -27.35
C GLN A 770 -0.04 18.95 -26.01
N GLY A 771 -0.94 19.95 -26.01
CA GLY A 771 -1.42 20.63 -24.81
C GLY A 771 -2.41 19.82 -23.95
N LEU A 772 -2.97 18.72 -24.48
CA LEU A 772 -3.91 17.87 -23.73
C LEU A 772 -3.27 17.17 -22.53
N GLY A 773 -1.95 16.94 -22.56
CA GLY A 773 -1.20 16.40 -21.42
C GLY A 773 -1.33 17.29 -20.19
N LEU A 774 -1.14 18.60 -20.35
CA LEU A 774 -1.27 19.57 -19.26
C LEU A 774 -2.69 19.62 -18.69
N VAL A 775 -3.71 19.52 -19.55
CA VAL A 775 -5.12 19.46 -19.09
C VAL A 775 -5.36 18.20 -18.26
N ARG A 776 -4.86 17.03 -18.70
CA ARG A 776 -4.99 15.79 -17.92
C ARG A 776 -4.26 15.88 -16.58
N THR A 777 -3.03 16.38 -16.57
CA THR A 777 -2.26 16.57 -15.33
C THR A 777 -2.96 17.54 -14.38
N GLN A 778 -3.58 18.60 -14.91
CA GLN A 778 -4.32 19.56 -14.09
C GLN A 778 -5.62 18.96 -13.52
N VAL A 779 -6.34 18.15 -14.29
CA VAL A 779 -7.51 17.41 -13.80
C VAL A 779 -7.11 16.37 -12.74
N GLN A 780 -5.93 15.75 -12.86
CA GLN A 780 -5.41 14.86 -11.83
C GLN A 780 -4.95 15.58 -10.55
N ALA A 781 -4.66 16.89 -10.64
CA ALA A 781 -4.11 17.70 -9.55
C ALA A 781 -5.15 18.43 -8.71
N LEU A 782 -6.35 18.62 -9.27
CA LEU A 782 -7.54 19.20 -8.64
C LEU A 782 -8.39 18.10 -8.03
#